data_AF-A0AAW5RQN7-F1
#
_entry.id   AF-A0AAW5RQN7-F1
#
_cell.length_a   1.000
_cell.length_b   1.000
_cell.length_c   1.000
_cell.angle_alpha   90.00
_cell.angle_beta   90.00
_cell.angle_gamma   90.00
#
_symmetry.space_group_name_H-M   'P 1'
#
loop_
_entity.id
_entity.type
_entity.pdbx_description
1 polymer ?
#
loop_
_entity_poly.entity_id
_entity_poly.type
_entity_poly.pdbx_seq_one_letter_code
_entity_poly.pdbx_strand_id
1 'polypeptide(L)'
;MFAKRQLRLLAAYLDQHGIAHRILTAEPQPRYSWPVLYVGGLKLMTVGASVTSDCTVELKINPLRALERKLEREFPGLVLATGVRLDESIARSQSIKEIGLERGEVVVGADGSRNVAPIVDLSTPEVWLLLRCMGVGAKREYGDHLPHWDSSTAYLRRLYSDQDESNCPISGSSVLPTRGGCGGSSLRSGCALCTVVNSDKQAESLTDLPQYPQLRNLLAVRNWLSNNFANMQYRRFLARKPSADGYLKLQANTMNEVWMVKVLRWLLQCDRDEQLRAEQFHQDLLTGEWRVHPGVQAIIQDHKLTPAQRIEWLHSYLEDMAIPTFELVTPTQLLLIDAFWSRDGYRLAAFQALSIWREVHHLGITVPYPELVGERVKEEIPAPVYYPIGNDPALLSLGDIEQSAVFDRYLADLASLSFGSCGGATKIVRKQVSSEPVRYGEVAGATLSGWFGDTESVPLVVEAEEGECGYTVDAEAAEWICGPMISDYLGQIGELDKRSNVALRRLISEGVLRLSVQAQRNTARLMARADMYESAGMSRLEDGDPVFLADCISQAEYERQVASSTNSTKDNEPAPGTEVMVSVEQQWADLNRAVDSVLALHARLEQKRFAVTLTLNQMGQSFRFDGVRYQELQRVISNQLQAIQLLFAKPESTLALLPSTASLCRAFGRERTQRLRLLQQRAGAAMQGHREAALRALDEAVCLAQSEMGQGPTPFFMVGGGMGFIVEGAKARDYLDLMHRLHSFKRLARAS
;
A
#
# COMPACT_ATOMS: atom_id res chain seq x y z
N MET A 1 -1.09 -16.65 19.45
CA MET A 1 -1.71 -17.98 19.69
C MET A 1 -3.15 -17.86 20.21
N PHE A 2 -3.38 -17.54 21.49
CA PHE A 2 -4.73 -17.48 22.11
C PHE A 2 -5.79 -16.75 21.26
N ALA A 3 -5.52 -15.50 20.84
CA ALA A 3 -6.48 -14.72 20.06
C ALA A 3 -6.88 -15.39 18.72
N LYS A 4 -5.91 -15.95 17.98
CA LYS A 4 -6.19 -16.66 16.71
C LYS A 4 -7.05 -17.91 16.94
N ARG A 5 -6.81 -18.65 18.04
CA ARG A 5 -7.65 -19.78 18.47
C ARG A 5 -9.07 -19.32 18.77
N GLN A 6 -9.23 -18.29 19.59
CA GLN A 6 -10.54 -17.76 19.96
C GLN A 6 -11.34 -17.26 18.76
N LEU A 7 -10.70 -16.64 17.76
CA LEU A 7 -11.37 -16.24 16.52
C LEU A 7 -11.92 -17.45 15.74
N ARG A 8 -11.16 -18.55 15.64
CA ARG A 8 -11.64 -19.78 14.98
C ARG A 8 -12.82 -20.41 15.72
N LEU A 9 -12.72 -20.50 17.05
CA LEU A 9 -13.80 -21.05 17.88
C LEU A 9 -15.06 -20.18 17.83
N LEU A 10 -14.88 -18.86 17.85
CA LEU A 10 -15.98 -17.91 17.69
C LEU A 10 -16.68 -18.06 16.33
N ALA A 11 -15.93 -18.17 15.23
CA ALA A 11 -16.50 -18.38 13.90
C ALA A 11 -17.39 -19.64 13.87
N ALA A 12 -16.84 -20.77 14.33
CA ALA A 12 -17.56 -22.04 14.37
C ALA A 12 -18.82 -21.98 15.25
N TYR A 13 -18.74 -21.30 16.40
CA TYR A 13 -19.88 -21.09 17.29
C TYR A 13 -20.98 -20.25 16.62
N LEU A 14 -20.61 -19.14 15.98
CA LEU A 14 -21.57 -18.26 15.29
C LEU A 14 -22.24 -18.98 14.11
N ASP A 15 -21.49 -19.78 13.34
CA ASP A 15 -22.03 -20.62 12.27
C ASP A 15 -23.03 -21.66 12.81
N GLN A 16 -22.66 -22.37 13.88
CA GLN A 16 -23.52 -23.37 14.51
C GLN A 16 -24.85 -22.78 15.00
N HIS A 17 -24.82 -21.53 15.47
CA HIS A 17 -26.00 -20.82 15.96
C HIS A 17 -26.75 -20.02 14.87
N GLY A 18 -26.30 -20.07 13.61
CA GLY A 18 -26.92 -19.34 12.50
C GLY A 18 -26.85 -17.82 12.65
N ILE A 19 -25.82 -17.32 13.35
CA ILE A 19 -25.61 -15.88 13.56
C ILE A 19 -24.81 -15.34 12.38
N ALA A 20 -25.42 -14.45 11.60
CA ALA A 20 -24.76 -13.79 10.48
C ALA A 20 -23.57 -12.96 10.97
N HIS A 21 -22.38 -13.22 10.45
CA HIS A 21 -21.16 -12.60 10.94
C HIS A 21 -20.10 -12.43 9.85
N ARG A 22 -19.17 -11.51 10.09
CA ARG A 22 -17.95 -11.32 9.29
C ARG A 22 -16.78 -11.04 10.24
N ILE A 23 -15.83 -11.96 10.33
CA ILE A 23 -14.59 -11.75 11.09
C ILE A 23 -13.55 -11.12 10.15
N LEU A 24 -13.02 -9.97 10.55
CA LEU A 24 -12.03 -9.22 9.79
C LEU A 24 -10.80 -8.98 10.68
N THR A 25 -9.61 -9.20 10.12
CA THR A 25 -8.35 -8.85 10.76
C THR A 25 -7.83 -7.56 10.12
N ALA A 26 -7.55 -6.55 10.94
CA ALA A 26 -6.87 -5.35 10.49
C ALA A 26 -5.36 -5.51 10.72
N GLU A 27 -4.57 -5.37 9.67
CA GLU A 27 -3.11 -5.47 9.72
C GLU A 27 -2.48 -4.23 9.08
N PRO A 28 -1.31 -3.77 9.57
CA PRO A 28 -0.57 -2.73 8.88
C PRO A 28 -0.14 -3.25 7.51
N GLN A 29 -0.21 -2.37 6.50
CA GLN A 29 0.38 -2.69 5.20
C GLN A 29 1.87 -3.03 5.37
N PRO A 30 2.46 -3.92 4.55
CA PRO A 30 3.80 -4.44 4.78
C PRO A 30 4.88 -3.37 5.04
N ARG A 31 4.80 -2.23 4.35
CA ARG A 31 5.69 -1.06 4.55
C ARG A 31 5.69 -0.54 5.99
N TYR A 32 4.54 -0.58 6.66
CA TYR A 32 4.34 -0.08 8.01
C TYR A 32 4.45 -1.18 9.07
N SER A 33 4.81 -2.40 8.67
CA SER A 33 5.08 -3.48 9.62
C SER A 33 6.29 -3.13 10.49
N TRP A 34 6.34 -3.70 11.71
CA TRP A 34 7.43 -3.48 12.66
C TRP A 34 8.83 -3.73 12.04
N PRO A 35 9.11 -4.88 11.37
CA PRO A 35 10.44 -5.11 10.83
C PRO A 35 10.79 -4.11 9.72
N VAL A 36 9.84 -3.75 8.85
CA VAL A 36 10.13 -2.82 7.76
C VAL A 36 10.37 -1.39 8.27
N LEU A 37 9.63 -0.94 9.29
CA LEU A 37 9.84 0.38 9.88
C LEU A 37 11.19 0.51 10.59
N TYR A 38 11.55 -0.48 11.41
CA TYR A 38 12.68 -0.35 12.34
C TYR A 38 13.95 -1.04 11.87
N VAL A 39 13.84 -2.16 11.14
CA VAL A 39 14.98 -2.87 10.53
C VAL A 39 15.27 -2.34 9.14
N GLY A 40 14.26 -1.87 8.41
CA GLY A 40 14.42 -1.18 7.11
C GLY A 40 14.94 0.27 7.21
N GLY A 41 15.24 0.78 8.41
CA GLY A 41 15.86 2.10 8.60
C GLY A 41 14.91 3.31 8.45
N LEU A 42 13.60 3.09 8.37
CA LEU A 42 12.62 4.15 8.12
C LEU A 42 12.34 5.01 9.35
N LYS A 43 12.29 4.38 10.54
CA LYS A 43 12.00 5.00 11.84
C LYS A 43 12.91 4.44 12.94
N LEU A 44 13.06 5.22 14.01
CA LEU A 44 13.62 4.75 15.27
C LEU A 44 12.52 4.15 16.16
N MET A 45 12.83 3.04 16.84
CA MET A 45 11.90 2.46 17.80
C MET A 45 11.72 3.35 19.03
N THR A 46 10.54 3.28 19.64
CA THR A 46 10.27 3.94 20.91
C THR A 46 10.78 3.07 22.06
N VAL A 47 11.79 3.56 22.81
CA VAL A 47 12.32 2.85 23.98
C VAL A 47 12.08 3.66 25.25
N GLY A 48 11.53 3.02 26.28
CA GLY A 48 11.13 3.67 27.51
C GLY A 48 9.75 4.34 27.43
N ALA A 49 9.28 4.82 28.58
CA ALA A 49 7.94 5.39 28.73
C ALA A 49 7.84 6.72 27.95
N SER A 50 7.29 6.66 26.75
CA SER A 50 6.89 7.82 25.96
C SER A 50 5.39 8.05 26.07
N VAL A 51 4.97 9.31 26.05
CA VAL A 51 3.54 9.72 26.03
C VAL A 51 2.84 9.21 24.77
N THR A 52 3.58 9.06 23.66
CA THR A 52 3.08 8.49 22.40
C THR A 52 4.06 7.46 21.86
N SER A 53 3.57 6.25 21.58
CA SER A 53 4.35 5.21 20.92
C SER A 53 3.92 5.11 19.45
N ASP A 54 4.85 5.37 18.54
CA ASP A 54 4.61 5.30 17.08
C ASP A 54 4.01 3.96 16.66
N CYS A 55 4.43 2.87 17.30
CA CYS A 55 3.91 1.53 17.03
C CYS A 55 2.41 1.40 17.36
N THR A 56 1.88 2.15 18.33
CA THR A 56 0.43 2.15 18.60
C THR A 56 -0.34 2.81 17.46
N VAL A 57 0.19 3.89 16.90
CA VAL A 57 -0.45 4.59 15.78
C VAL A 57 -0.39 3.75 14.52
N GLU A 58 0.82 3.31 14.13
CA GLU A 58 1.03 2.63 12.85
C GLU A 58 0.50 1.20 12.83
N LEU A 59 0.69 0.43 13.92
CA LEU A 59 0.37 -0.99 13.93
C LEU A 59 -1.05 -1.30 14.40
N LYS A 60 -1.74 -0.36 15.07
CA LYS A 60 -3.08 -0.59 15.64
C LYS A 60 -4.12 0.41 15.16
N ILE A 61 -3.88 1.71 15.34
CA ILE A 61 -4.90 2.74 15.08
C ILE A 61 -5.14 2.91 13.58
N ASN A 62 -4.08 3.08 12.79
CA ASN A 62 -4.20 3.34 11.34
C ASN A 62 -4.89 2.18 10.59
N PRO A 63 -4.52 0.89 10.82
CA PRO A 63 -5.20 -0.23 10.20
C PRO A 63 -6.68 -0.34 10.59
N LEU A 64 -6.99 -0.13 11.87
CA LEU A 64 -8.36 -0.21 12.37
C LEU A 64 -9.24 0.89 11.77
N ARG A 65 -8.77 2.14 11.74
CA ARG A 65 -9.48 3.27 11.11
C ARG A 65 -9.71 3.06 9.62
N ALA A 66 -8.76 2.46 8.91
CA ALA A 66 -8.94 2.15 7.49
C ALA A 66 -10.07 1.13 7.29
N LEU A 67 -10.14 0.11 8.14
CA LEU A 67 -11.20 -0.91 8.13
C LEU A 67 -12.55 -0.32 8.54
N GLU A 68 -12.60 0.48 9.60
CA GLU A 68 -13.82 1.16 10.08
C GLU A 68 -14.43 2.03 8.99
N ARG A 69 -13.63 2.88 8.31
CA ARG A 69 -14.13 3.70 7.19
C ARG A 69 -14.67 2.89 6.02
N LYS A 70 -14.18 1.66 5.81
CA LYS A 70 -14.72 0.75 4.79
C LYS A 70 -16.06 0.18 5.24
N LEU A 71 -16.16 -0.22 6.51
CA LEU A 71 -17.38 -0.75 7.12
C LEU A 71 -18.49 0.30 7.21
N GLU A 72 -18.18 1.54 7.57
CA GLU A 72 -19.16 2.64 7.65
C GLU A 72 -19.81 2.95 6.29
N ARG A 73 -19.03 2.83 5.20
CA ARG A 73 -19.54 2.97 3.82
C ARG A 73 -20.44 1.81 3.42
N GLU A 74 -20.17 0.61 3.92
CA GLU A 74 -20.92 -0.61 3.60
C GLU A 74 -22.20 -0.74 4.45
N PHE A 75 -22.13 -0.34 5.72
CA PHE A 75 -23.20 -0.49 6.71
C PHE A 75 -23.58 0.87 7.31
N PRO A 76 -24.52 1.61 6.68
CA PRO A 76 -25.04 2.86 7.24
C PRO A 76 -25.61 2.63 8.64
N GLY A 77 -25.09 3.37 9.62
CA GLY A 77 -25.53 3.25 11.01
C GLY A 77 -24.84 2.18 11.85
N LEU A 78 -23.67 1.70 11.40
CA LEU A 78 -22.74 0.87 12.17
C LEU A 78 -22.59 1.38 13.61
N VAL A 79 -22.68 0.47 14.58
CA VAL A 79 -22.44 0.74 16.00
C VAL A 79 -21.16 0.03 16.41
N LEU A 80 -20.18 0.78 16.91
CA LEU A 80 -18.94 0.24 17.44
C LEU A 80 -19.09 -0.09 18.93
N ALA A 81 -19.05 -1.39 19.25
CA ALA A 81 -19.05 -1.87 20.64
C ALA A 81 -17.61 -2.06 21.13
N THR A 82 -17.27 -1.45 22.27
CA THR A 82 -15.94 -1.56 22.89
C THR A 82 -16.03 -2.10 24.32
N GLY A 83 -14.99 -2.80 24.78
CA GLY A 83 -14.90 -3.36 26.13
C GLY A 83 -14.29 -2.42 27.17
N VAL A 84 -14.34 -1.10 26.97
CA VAL A 84 -13.74 -0.12 27.89
C VAL A 84 -14.54 -0.03 29.20
N ARG A 85 -13.85 0.20 30.32
CA ARG A 85 -14.47 0.24 31.67
C ARG A 85 -13.92 1.39 32.51
N LEU A 86 -14.75 1.92 33.41
CA LEU A 86 -14.39 3.02 34.31
C LEU A 86 -13.30 2.59 35.31
N ASP A 87 -13.25 1.31 35.68
CA ASP A 87 -12.30 0.70 36.63
C ASP A 87 -10.90 0.42 36.04
N GLU A 88 -10.62 0.78 34.78
CA GLU A 88 -9.34 0.45 34.15
C GLU A 88 -8.19 1.41 34.49
N SER A 89 -8.43 2.72 34.38
CA SER A 89 -7.46 3.76 34.74
C SER A 89 -8.15 5.13 34.84
N ILE A 90 -7.53 6.06 35.57
CA ILE A 90 -8.04 7.44 35.70
C ILE A 90 -8.17 8.09 34.32
N ALA A 91 -7.15 7.94 33.46
CA ALA A 91 -7.16 8.51 32.11
C ALA A 91 -8.25 7.90 31.23
N ARG A 92 -8.49 6.57 31.31
CA ARG A 92 -9.59 5.93 30.57
C ARG A 92 -10.95 6.36 31.10
N SER A 93 -11.10 6.47 32.42
CA SER A 93 -12.34 6.97 33.04
C SER A 93 -12.67 8.37 32.52
N GLN A 94 -11.70 9.29 32.48
CA GLN A 94 -11.89 10.63 31.93
C GLN A 94 -12.31 10.59 30.45
N SER A 95 -11.62 9.81 29.62
CA SER A 95 -11.96 9.68 28.20
C SER A 95 -13.36 9.11 27.96
N ILE A 96 -13.78 8.11 28.74
CA ILE A 96 -15.15 7.55 28.67
C ILE A 96 -16.19 8.63 29.00
N LYS A 97 -15.94 9.44 30.03
CA LYS A 97 -16.82 10.53 30.47
C LYS A 97 -16.93 11.64 29.42
N GLU A 98 -15.80 12.02 28.82
CA GLU A 98 -15.75 13.02 27.75
C GLU A 98 -16.57 12.60 26.52
N ILE A 99 -16.54 11.31 26.18
CA ILE A 99 -17.30 10.75 25.05
C ILE A 99 -18.78 10.49 25.44
N GLY A 100 -19.09 10.35 26.73
CA GLY A 100 -20.44 10.09 27.24
C GLY A 100 -20.83 8.60 27.31
N LEU A 101 -19.86 7.68 27.26
CA LEU A 101 -20.08 6.22 27.19
C LEU A 101 -20.42 5.54 28.54
N GLU A 102 -20.68 6.31 29.59
CA GLU A 102 -20.75 5.84 30.97
C GLU A 102 -21.92 4.89 31.29
N ARG A 103 -22.91 4.78 30.42
CA ARG A 103 -24.20 4.12 30.72
C ARG A 103 -24.44 2.80 29.98
N GLY A 104 -23.50 2.36 29.15
CA GLY A 104 -23.70 1.19 28.28
C GLY A 104 -24.76 1.37 27.20
N GLU A 105 -25.21 2.60 26.97
CA GLU A 105 -26.14 2.98 25.91
C GLU A 105 -25.38 3.40 24.64
N VAL A 106 -26.07 3.36 23.49
CA VAL A 106 -25.49 3.84 22.23
C VAL A 106 -25.41 5.36 22.26
N VAL A 107 -24.19 5.88 22.16
CA VAL A 107 -23.90 7.30 22.08
C VAL A 107 -23.62 7.69 20.63
N VAL A 108 -24.28 8.75 20.17
CA VAL A 108 -24.05 9.33 18.83
C VAL A 108 -23.12 10.52 18.97
N GLY A 109 -21.93 10.42 18.37
CA GLY A 109 -20.93 11.48 18.32
C GLY A 109 -21.35 12.63 17.40
N ALA A 110 -20.69 13.78 17.55
CA ALA A 110 -20.93 14.96 16.71
C ALA A 110 -20.61 14.73 15.22
N ASP A 111 -19.73 13.77 14.94
CA ASP A 111 -19.35 13.30 13.60
C ASP A 111 -20.31 12.24 13.03
N GLY A 112 -21.38 11.89 13.75
CA GLY A 112 -22.34 10.87 13.37
C GLY A 112 -21.91 9.43 13.71
N SER A 113 -20.74 9.24 14.33
CA SER A 113 -20.29 7.93 14.82
C SER A 113 -21.22 7.40 15.91
N ARG A 114 -21.38 6.08 16.03
CA ARG A 114 -22.23 5.44 17.04
C ARG A 114 -21.40 4.46 17.85
N ASN A 115 -21.27 4.71 19.14
CA ASN A 115 -20.39 3.94 20.02
C ASN A 115 -21.17 3.40 21.22
N VAL A 116 -20.80 2.23 21.73
CA VAL A 116 -21.37 1.66 22.96
C VAL A 116 -20.27 0.93 23.76
N ALA A 117 -20.37 0.98 25.09
CA ALA A 117 -19.48 0.29 26.02
C ALA A 117 -20.30 -0.62 26.96
N PRO A 118 -20.65 -1.86 26.55
CA PRO A 118 -21.66 -2.68 27.25
C PRO A 118 -21.29 -3.14 28.67
N ILE A 119 -20.00 -3.07 29.04
CA ILE A 119 -19.48 -3.53 30.33
C ILE A 119 -18.82 -2.41 31.13
N VAL A 120 -19.16 -1.15 30.83
CA VAL A 120 -18.45 0.05 31.29
C VAL A 120 -18.38 0.21 32.81
N ASP A 121 -19.39 -0.29 33.51
CA ASP A 121 -19.57 -0.25 34.95
C ASP A 121 -18.98 -1.45 35.70
N LEU A 122 -18.53 -2.49 34.97
CA LEU A 122 -17.97 -3.68 35.59
C LEU A 122 -16.52 -3.48 36.07
N SER A 123 -16.29 -3.78 37.34
CA SER A 123 -14.96 -3.89 37.92
C SER A 123 -14.22 -5.13 37.40
N THR A 124 -12.89 -5.14 37.56
CA THR A 124 -12.06 -6.26 37.11
C THR A 124 -12.47 -7.60 37.77
N PRO A 125 -12.74 -7.67 39.10
CA PRO A 125 -13.26 -8.88 39.72
C PRO A 125 -14.62 -9.35 39.18
N GLU A 126 -15.53 -8.43 38.86
CA GLU A 126 -16.86 -8.77 38.30
C GLU A 126 -16.75 -9.37 36.89
N VAL A 127 -15.88 -8.82 36.05
CA VAL A 127 -15.59 -9.40 34.72
C VAL A 127 -15.10 -10.84 34.87
N TRP A 128 -14.17 -11.10 35.78
CA TRP A 128 -13.68 -12.46 36.00
C TRP A 128 -14.72 -13.39 36.61
N LEU A 129 -15.61 -12.89 37.47
CA LEU A 129 -16.73 -13.68 37.98
C LEU A 129 -17.67 -14.09 36.84
N LEU A 130 -17.99 -13.18 35.92
CA LEU A 130 -18.76 -13.50 34.71
C LEU A 130 -18.06 -14.54 33.85
N LEU A 131 -16.75 -14.39 33.61
CA LEU A 131 -15.95 -15.37 32.85
C LEU A 131 -15.93 -16.75 33.53
N ARG A 132 -15.94 -16.82 34.87
CA ARG A 132 -16.08 -18.08 35.61
C ARG A 132 -17.44 -18.74 35.39
N CYS A 133 -18.47 -17.94 35.12
CA CYS A 133 -19.82 -18.40 34.81
C CYS A 133 -20.05 -18.73 33.33
N MET A 134 -19.07 -18.58 32.43
CA MET A 134 -19.13 -18.96 31.00
C MET A 134 -18.56 -20.36 30.69
N GLY A 135 -19.20 -21.10 29.77
CA GLY A 135 -18.74 -22.39 29.25
C GLY A 135 -18.98 -23.61 30.17
N VAL A 136 -18.55 -24.79 29.75
CA VAL A 136 -18.92 -26.08 30.37
C VAL A 136 -17.75 -26.89 30.99
N GLY A 137 -16.47 -26.53 30.75
CA GLY A 137 -15.28 -27.20 31.34
C GLY A 137 -14.64 -26.45 32.54
N ALA A 138 -13.59 -26.92 33.24
CA ALA A 138 -13.13 -28.27 33.55
C ALA A 138 -13.48 -28.52 35.04
N LYS A 139 -14.50 -29.36 35.28
CA LYS A 139 -15.22 -29.54 36.56
C LYS A 139 -15.67 -28.23 37.23
N ARG A 140 -16.74 -27.64 36.68
CA ARG A 140 -17.63 -26.78 37.46
C ARG A 140 -18.22 -27.57 38.63
N GLU A 141 -18.19 -26.97 39.81
CA GLU A 141 -18.80 -27.52 41.03
C GLU A 141 -20.17 -26.90 41.34
N TYR A 142 -20.60 -25.85 40.61
CA TYR A 142 -21.81 -25.07 40.94
C TYR A 142 -22.53 -24.54 39.68
N GLY A 143 -23.87 -24.63 39.67
CA GLY A 143 -24.81 -23.81 38.88
C GLY A 143 -24.90 -24.02 37.36
N ASP A 144 -25.91 -23.37 36.77
CA ASP A 144 -26.08 -23.25 35.31
C ASP A 144 -24.94 -22.44 34.68
N HIS A 145 -24.71 -22.62 33.38
CA HIS A 145 -23.66 -21.93 32.64
C HIS A 145 -24.19 -20.89 31.67
N LEU A 146 -23.45 -19.79 31.55
CA LEU A 146 -23.64 -18.82 30.48
C LEU A 146 -23.06 -19.39 29.17
N PRO A 147 -23.66 -19.04 28.02
CA PRO A 147 -23.13 -19.40 26.71
C PRO A 147 -21.67 -18.94 26.54
N HIS A 148 -20.87 -19.77 25.89
CA HIS A 148 -19.49 -19.46 25.54
C HIS A 148 -19.12 -20.19 24.26
N TRP A 149 -18.33 -19.54 23.40
CA TRP A 149 -17.92 -20.11 22.13
C TRP A 149 -16.75 -21.11 22.25
N ASP A 150 -16.02 -21.08 23.36
CA ASP A 150 -15.07 -22.11 23.75
C ASP A 150 -15.72 -23.07 24.77
N SER A 151 -15.13 -24.25 24.92
CA SER A 151 -15.47 -25.25 25.91
C SER A 151 -15.37 -24.73 27.35
N SER A 152 -14.38 -23.89 27.67
CA SER A 152 -14.24 -23.28 29.00
C SER A 152 -13.29 -22.07 29.03
N THR A 153 -13.38 -21.26 30.09
CA THR A 153 -12.45 -20.14 30.34
C THR A 153 -11.18 -20.55 31.11
N ALA A 154 -10.93 -21.85 31.31
CA ALA A 154 -9.77 -22.35 32.06
C ALA A 154 -8.44 -22.01 31.39
N TYR A 155 -8.35 -22.10 30.05
CA TYR A 155 -7.14 -21.73 29.32
C TYR A 155 -6.79 -20.24 29.48
N LEU A 156 -7.79 -19.35 29.35
CA LEU A 156 -7.63 -17.91 29.59
C LEU A 156 -7.17 -17.63 31.02
N ARG A 157 -7.83 -18.26 32.02
CA ARG A 157 -7.44 -18.13 33.43
C ARG A 157 -6.00 -18.59 33.65
N ARG A 158 -5.60 -19.71 33.04
CA ARG A 158 -4.24 -20.22 33.16
C ARG A 158 -3.22 -19.26 32.57
N LEU A 159 -3.50 -18.73 31.38
CA LEU A 159 -2.62 -17.75 30.73
C LEU A 159 -2.38 -16.53 31.63
N TYR A 160 -3.40 -16.03 32.33
CA TYR A 160 -3.22 -14.91 33.27
C TYR A 160 -2.55 -15.33 34.59
N SER A 161 -2.82 -16.54 35.11
CA SER A 161 -2.18 -17.04 36.32
C SER A 161 -0.69 -17.34 36.12
N ASP A 162 -0.27 -17.79 34.94
CA ASP A 162 1.15 -18.00 34.61
C ASP A 162 1.93 -16.68 34.53
N GLN A 163 1.24 -15.55 34.40
CA GLN A 163 1.85 -14.22 34.27
C GLN A 163 2.01 -13.52 35.62
N ASP A 164 1.39 -14.02 36.69
CA ASP A 164 1.32 -13.36 38.00
C ASP A 164 1.79 -14.30 39.10
N GLU A 165 3.00 -14.07 39.62
CA GLU A 165 3.51 -14.78 40.81
C GLU A 165 2.68 -14.45 42.06
N SER A 166 2.00 -13.29 42.08
CA SER A 166 1.07 -12.96 43.15
C SER A 166 -0.25 -13.67 42.90
N ASN A 167 -0.54 -14.69 43.71
CA ASN A 167 -1.75 -15.52 43.62
C ASN A 167 -2.99 -14.72 43.18
N CYS A 168 -3.44 -14.95 41.94
CA CYS A 168 -4.76 -14.53 41.49
C CYS A 168 -5.80 -14.94 42.55
N PRO A 169 -6.59 -14.01 43.13
CA PRO A 169 -7.57 -14.33 44.17
C PRO A 169 -8.64 -15.32 43.72
N ILE A 170 -8.79 -15.49 42.41
CA ILE A 170 -9.79 -16.34 41.77
C ILE A 170 -9.32 -17.80 41.71
N SER A 171 -8.03 -18.05 41.97
CA SER A 171 -7.45 -19.39 42.12
C SER A 171 -7.70 -20.01 43.50
N GLY A 172 -8.18 -19.24 44.48
CA GLY A 172 -8.56 -19.75 45.80
C GLY A 172 -10.04 -20.13 45.87
N SER A 173 -10.37 -21.14 46.67
CA SER A 173 -11.72 -21.64 46.98
C SER A 173 -12.65 -20.62 47.68
N SER A 174 -12.25 -19.34 47.76
CA SER A 174 -12.98 -18.28 48.45
C SER A 174 -14.11 -17.74 47.57
N VAL A 175 -15.30 -17.61 48.15
CA VAL A 175 -16.53 -17.09 47.51
C VAL A 175 -16.48 -15.56 47.33
N LEU A 176 -15.51 -14.86 47.96
CA LEU A 176 -15.40 -13.40 47.94
C LEU A 176 -14.06 -12.93 47.34
N PRO A 177 -14.08 -11.97 46.38
CA PRO A 177 -12.86 -11.41 45.80
C PRO A 177 -12.16 -10.46 46.79
N THR A 178 -10.88 -10.68 47.05
CA THR A 178 -10.01 -9.66 47.66
C THR A 178 -9.64 -8.60 46.61
N ARG A 179 -9.41 -7.35 47.05
CA ARG A 179 -9.20 -6.16 46.20
C ARG A 179 -8.00 -6.20 45.22
N GLY A 180 -7.24 -7.30 45.15
CA GLY A 180 -6.14 -7.48 44.20
C GLY A 180 -6.54 -8.42 43.06
N GLY A 181 -7.33 -7.97 42.08
CA GLY A 181 -7.74 -8.84 40.96
C GLY A 181 -6.56 -9.40 40.15
N CYS A 182 -6.75 -10.53 39.47
CA CYS A 182 -5.80 -11.00 38.45
C CYS A 182 -5.67 -9.97 37.34
N GLY A 183 -4.43 -9.60 37.02
CA GLY A 183 -4.13 -8.55 36.05
C GLY A 183 -3.85 -7.18 36.69
N GLY A 184 -3.19 -7.16 37.86
CA GLY A 184 -2.58 -5.94 38.38
C GLY A 184 -1.80 -5.19 37.29
N SER A 185 -1.87 -3.86 37.30
CA SER A 185 -1.36 -2.95 36.25
C SER A 185 0.10 -3.20 35.80
N SER A 186 0.89 -3.99 36.52
CA SER A 186 2.31 -4.25 36.27
C SER A 186 2.61 -5.44 35.35
N LEU A 187 1.64 -6.33 35.05
CA LEU A 187 1.85 -7.56 34.27
C LEU A 187 0.85 -7.60 33.11
N ARG A 188 1.20 -6.95 31.99
CA ARG A 188 0.34 -6.86 30.79
C ARG A 188 0.97 -7.64 29.65
N SER A 189 0.17 -8.43 28.95
CA SER A 189 0.60 -9.10 27.72
C SER A 189 0.82 -8.10 26.60
N GLY A 190 2.09 -7.99 26.20
CA GLY A 190 2.58 -7.04 25.20
C GLY A 190 2.97 -7.70 23.89
N CYS A 191 3.41 -6.87 22.93
CA CYS A 191 4.14 -7.36 21.77
C CYS A 191 5.50 -7.90 22.21
N ALA A 192 5.93 -9.04 21.67
CA ALA A 192 7.18 -9.69 22.03
C ALA A 192 8.44 -8.81 21.81
N LEU A 193 8.36 -7.83 20.90
CA LEU A 193 9.45 -6.89 20.60
C LEU A 193 9.23 -5.51 21.23
N CYS A 194 8.33 -5.39 22.22
CA CYS A 194 8.01 -4.10 22.83
C CYS A 194 9.14 -3.58 23.72
N THR A 195 9.68 -2.41 23.36
CA THR A 195 10.74 -1.72 24.10
C THR A 195 10.25 -0.46 24.83
N VAL A 196 8.95 -0.15 24.77
CA VAL A 196 8.34 0.97 25.51
C VAL A 196 8.42 0.76 27.02
N VAL A 197 8.21 -0.48 27.49
CA VAL A 197 8.50 -0.84 28.88
C VAL A 197 10.00 -1.10 29.02
N ASN A 198 10.58 -0.85 30.19
CA ASN A 198 12.02 -1.08 30.36
C ASN A 198 12.34 -2.58 30.47
N SER A 199 11.63 -3.29 31.35
CA SER A 199 11.68 -4.75 31.51
C SER A 199 10.29 -5.32 31.23
N ASP A 200 10.25 -6.44 30.51
CA ASP A 200 9.04 -7.20 30.25
C ASP A 200 8.96 -8.35 31.27
N LYS A 201 8.51 -8.00 32.48
CA LYS A 201 8.39 -8.95 33.60
C LYS A 201 7.54 -10.18 33.26
N GLN A 202 6.56 -9.99 32.38
CA GLN A 202 5.72 -11.10 31.94
C GLN A 202 6.55 -12.07 31.10
N ALA A 203 7.22 -11.57 30.06
CA ALA A 203 8.04 -12.41 29.22
C ALA A 203 9.14 -13.10 30.04
N GLU A 204 9.80 -12.39 30.96
CA GLU A 204 10.78 -12.97 31.89
C GLU A 204 10.21 -14.18 32.65
N SER A 205 9.04 -14.02 33.28
CA SER A 205 8.37 -15.11 34.02
C SER A 205 7.95 -16.28 33.11
N LEU A 206 7.37 -15.99 31.94
CA LEU A 206 6.93 -17.03 31.02
C LEU A 206 8.10 -17.81 30.40
N THR A 207 9.26 -17.18 30.21
CA THR A 207 10.43 -17.85 29.62
C THR A 207 11.07 -18.91 30.52
N ASP A 208 10.83 -18.84 31.83
CA ASP A 208 11.29 -19.85 32.79
C ASP A 208 10.39 -21.10 32.81
N LEU A 209 9.21 -21.01 32.19
CA LEU A 209 8.23 -22.10 32.15
C LEU A 209 8.44 -23.00 30.92
N PRO A 210 8.58 -24.33 31.09
CA PRO A 210 8.73 -25.28 29.97
C PRO A 210 7.58 -25.28 28.95
N GLN A 211 6.43 -24.70 29.31
CA GLN A 211 5.25 -24.57 28.46
C GLN A 211 5.38 -23.43 27.43
N TYR A 212 6.34 -22.51 27.55
CA TYR A 212 6.50 -21.40 26.61
C TYR A 212 7.90 -21.34 25.99
N PRO A 213 8.42 -22.46 25.42
CA PRO A 213 9.79 -22.55 24.92
C PRO A 213 10.10 -21.51 23.83
N GLN A 214 9.09 -21.07 23.08
CA GLN A 214 9.22 -20.14 21.97
C GLN A 214 9.53 -18.69 22.38
N LEU A 215 9.37 -18.32 23.65
CA LEU A 215 9.52 -16.91 24.09
C LEU A 215 10.96 -16.51 24.41
N ARG A 216 11.84 -17.47 24.71
CA ARG A 216 13.18 -17.21 25.25
C ARG A 216 14.03 -16.37 24.29
N ASN A 217 14.03 -16.75 23.02
CA ASN A 217 14.82 -16.08 21.99
C ASN A 217 14.26 -14.68 21.69
N LEU A 218 12.93 -14.53 21.66
CA LEU A 218 12.26 -13.24 21.49
C LEU A 218 12.61 -12.27 22.62
N LEU A 219 12.61 -12.75 23.87
CA LEU A 219 12.98 -11.95 25.04
C LEU A 219 14.44 -11.49 24.96
N ALA A 220 15.36 -12.39 24.58
CA ALA A 220 16.77 -12.06 24.41
C ALA A 220 16.97 -10.92 23.39
N VAL A 221 16.36 -11.06 22.20
CA VAL A 221 16.40 -10.04 21.16
C VAL A 221 15.80 -8.72 21.66
N ARG A 222 14.59 -8.75 22.22
CA ARG A 222 13.90 -7.58 22.76
C ARG A 222 14.74 -6.84 23.79
N ASN A 223 15.37 -7.56 24.71
CA ASN A 223 16.17 -6.98 25.77
C ASN A 223 17.44 -6.34 25.22
N TRP A 224 18.08 -6.97 24.24
CA TRP A 224 19.21 -6.38 23.53
C TRP A 224 18.83 -5.08 22.81
N LEU A 225 17.68 -5.05 22.12
CA LEU A 225 17.16 -3.85 21.46
C LEU A 225 16.96 -2.71 22.45
N SER A 226 16.31 -2.98 23.60
CA SER A 226 16.08 -2.00 24.65
C SER A 226 17.39 -1.44 25.23
N ASN A 227 18.35 -2.33 25.49
CA ASN A 227 19.60 -1.97 26.15
C ASN A 227 20.58 -1.22 25.25
N ASN A 228 20.61 -1.54 23.96
CA ASN A 228 21.56 -0.95 23.01
C ASN A 228 20.98 0.21 22.22
N PHE A 229 19.71 0.57 22.40
CA PHE A 229 19.10 1.67 21.65
C PHE A 229 19.85 2.99 21.80
N ALA A 230 20.34 3.31 23.00
CA ALA A 230 21.09 4.55 23.23
C ALA A 230 22.58 4.42 22.87
N ASN A 231 23.04 3.28 22.37
CA ASN A 231 24.44 3.08 22.02
C ASN A 231 24.76 3.76 20.67
N MET A 232 25.65 4.75 20.70
CA MET A 232 26.03 5.56 19.54
C MET A 232 26.81 4.77 18.50
N GLN A 233 27.41 3.64 18.85
CA GLN A 233 28.06 2.74 17.88
C GLN A 233 27.08 2.17 16.84
N TYR A 234 25.77 2.17 17.15
CA TYR A 234 24.72 1.67 16.28
C TYR A 234 23.94 2.79 15.58
N ARG A 235 24.41 4.04 15.70
CA ARG A 235 23.76 5.20 15.08
C ARG A 235 24.42 5.57 13.76
N ARG A 236 23.57 5.97 12.81
CA ARG A 236 23.97 6.58 11.55
C ARG A 236 23.83 8.10 11.69
N PHE A 237 24.93 8.82 11.40
CA PHE A 237 25.07 10.26 11.65
C PHE A 237 24.81 11.15 10.43
N LEU A 238 24.11 10.65 9.41
CA LEU A 238 23.89 11.38 8.16
C LEU A 238 22.47 11.96 8.08
N ALA A 239 22.35 13.27 7.82
CA ALA A 239 21.06 13.87 7.53
C ALA A 239 20.53 13.44 6.16
N ARG A 240 19.20 13.52 6.02
CA ARG A 240 18.50 13.16 4.78
C ARG A 240 18.56 14.26 3.71
N LYS A 241 18.92 15.50 4.06
CA LYS A 241 18.87 16.67 3.17
C LYS A 241 19.91 17.72 3.58
N PRO A 242 20.70 18.29 2.65
CA PRO A 242 21.54 19.47 2.93
C PRO A 242 20.70 20.72 3.23
N SER A 243 21.27 21.68 3.97
CA SER A 243 20.69 23.02 4.12
C SER A 243 20.85 23.82 2.83
N ALA A 244 19.97 24.82 2.64
CA ALA A 244 20.05 25.74 1.50
C ALA A 244 21.39 26.50 1.45
N ASP A 245 22.00 26.70 2.63
CA ASP A 245 23.26 27.42 2.81
C ASP A 245 24.51 26.58 2.48
N GLY A 246 24.34 25.36 1.93
CA GLY A 246 25.46 24.53 1.48
C GLY A 246 26.17 23.73 2.58
N TYR A 247 25.43 23.36 3.63
CA TYR A 247 25.94 22.49 4.69
C TYR A 247 25.12 21.21 4.82
N LEU A 248 25.77 20.10 5.15
CA LEU A 248 25.10 18.88 5.55
C LEU A 248 25.19 18.71 7.07
N LYS A 249 24.03 18.70 7.73
CA LYS A 249 23.95 18.45 9.16
C LYS A 249 24.26 16.98 9.45
N LEU A 250 25.19 16.71 10.36
CA LEU A 250 25.49 15.37 10.87
C LEU A 250 24.97 15.27 12.30
N GLN A 251 24.03 14.35 12.52
CA GLN A 251 23.41 14.08 13.82
C GLN A 251 22.88 12.65 13.87
N ALA A 252 22.76 12.07 15.07
CA ALA A 252 22.19 10.74 15.25
C ALA A 252 20.74 10.71 14.71
N ASN A 253 20.53 10.00 13.60
CA ASN A 253 19.28 10.07 12.83
C ASN A 253 18.57 8.70 12.73
N THR A 254 19.28 7.68 12.26
CA THR A 254 18.75 6.31 12.09
C THR A 254 19.70 5.29 12.72
N MET A 255 19.29 4.01 12.74
CA MET A 255 20.22 2.92 13.07
C MET A 255 21.13 2.63 11.89
N ASN A 256 22.35 2.18 12.15
CA ASN A 256 23.33 1.82 11.12
C ASN A 256 23.18 0.36 10.65
N GLU A 257 23.99 0.00 9.65
CA GLU A 257 24.02 -1.30 8.99
C GLU A 257 24.28 -2.46 9.95
N VAL A 258 25.19 -2.25 10.90
CA VAL A 258 25.55 -3.27 11.89
C VAL A 258 24.34 -3.64 12.73
N TRP A 259 23.59 -2.63 13.21
CA TRP A 259 22.35 -2.86 13.92
C TRP A 259 21.33 -3.59 13.04
N MET A 260 21.05 -3.07 11.86
CA MET A 260 20.01 -3.59 10.98
C MET A 260 20.26 -5.04 10.56
N VAL A 261 21.50 -5.39 10.19
CA VAL A 261 21.87 -6.76 9.80
C VAL A 261 21.80 -7.72 10.98
N LYS A 262 22.29 -7.33 12.17
CA LYS A 262 22.23 -8.17 13.38
C LYS A 262 20.78 -8.46 13.77
N VAL A 263 19.96 -7.40 13.83
CA VAL A 263 18.57 -7.53 14.23
C VAL A 263 17.80 -8.34 13.19
N LEU A 264 17.95 -8.08 11.89
CA LEU A 264 17.30 -8.89 10.86
C LEU A 264 17.64 -10.37 10.99
N ARG A 265 18.93 -10.69 11.16
CA ARG A 265 19.38 -12.08 11.31
C ARG A 265 18.72 -12.76 12.51
N TRP A 266 18.68 -12.10 13.66
CA TRP A 266 18.04 -12.69 14.83
C TRP A 266 16.53 -12.87 14.66
N LEU A 267 15.84 -11.95 13.98
CA LEU A 267 14.39 -12.10 13.72
C LEU A 267 14.13 -13.30 12.80
N LEU A 268 14.88 -13.42 11.71
CA LEU A 268 14.79 -14.56 10.80
C LEU A 268 15.17 -15.87 11.49
N GLN A 269 16.17 -15.84 12.37
CA GLN A 269 16.54 -17.01 13.16
C GLN A 269 15.43 -17.40 14.14
N CYS A 270 14.78 -16.44 14.80
CA CYS A 270 13.61 -16.71 15.64
C CYS A 270 12.49 -17.37 14.82
N ASP A 271 12.21 -16.88 13.62
CA ASP A 271 11.18 -17.43 12.73
C ASP A 271 11.49 -18.87 12.33
N ARG A 272 12.74 -19.13 11.90
CA ARG A 272 13.19 -20.48 11.56
C ARG A 272 13.17 -21.42 12.77
N ASP A 273 13.70 -20.98 13.91
CA ASP A 273 13.77 -21.81 15.11
C ASP A 273 12.36 -22.16 15.61
N GLU A 274 11.39 -21.24 15.46
CA GLU A 274 9.98 -21.50 15.75
C GLU A 274 9.34 -22.49 14.77
N GLN A 275 9.65 -22.40 13.48
CA GLN A 275 9.24 -23.37 12.48
C GLN A 275 9.79 -24.77 12.81
N LEU A 276 11.09 -24.88 13.11
CA LEU A 276 11.72 -26.15 13.48
C LEU A 276 11.16 -26.72 14.78
N ARG A 277 10.92 -25.88 15.79
CA ARG A 277 10.27 -26.29 17.04
C ARG A 277 8.88 -26.86 16.79
N ALA A 278 8.07 -26.18 15.97
CA ALA A 278 6.73 -26.61 15.64
C ALA A 278 6.73 -27.93 14.86
N GLU A 279 7.60 -28.05 13.85
CA GLU A 279 7.76 -29.27 13.05
C GLU A 279 8.22 -30.45 13.92
N GLN A 280 9.23 -30.25 14.76
CA GLN A 280 9.68 -31.29 15.68
C GLN A 280 8.55 -31.74 16.61
N PHE A 281 7.79 -30.81 17.19
CA PHE A 281 6.67 -31.16 18.05
C PHE A 281 5.56 -31.90 17.27
N HIS A 282 5.31 -31.52 16.02
CA HIS A 282 4.39 -32.24 15.14
C HIS A 282 4.84 -33.68 14.91
N GLN A 283 6.13 -33.90 14.66
CA GLN A 283 6.70 -35.25 14.55
C GLN A 283 6.57 -36.04 15.86
N ASP A 284 6.86 -35.40 17.00
CA ASP A 284 6.71 -36.01 18.33
C ASP A 284 5.26 -36.45 18.60
N LEU A 285 4.27 -35.72 18.07
CA LEU A 285 2.85 -36.12 18.14
C LEU A 285 2.59 -37.42 17.37
N LEU A 286 3.16 -37.56 16.17
CA LEU A 286 3.02 -38.73 15.30
C LEU A 286 3.73 -39.96 15.85
N THR A 287 4.94 -39.80 16.42
CA THR A 287 5.73 -40.89 17.01
C THR A 287 5.26 -41.27 18.42
N GLY A 288 4.52 -40.38 19.08
CA GLY A 288 4.06 -40.55 20.46
C GLY A 288 5.07 -40.08 21.51
N GLU A 289 6.23 -39.57 21.09
CA GLU A 289 7.30 -39.03 21.93
C GLU A 289 6.91 -37.71 22.62
N TRP A 290 5.86 -37.04 22.16
CA TRP A 290 5.32 -35.81 22.78
C TRP A 290 5.06 -35.98 24.29
N ARG A 291 4.81 -37.21 24.76
CA ARG A 291 4.60 -37.53 26.17
C ARG A 291 5.81 -37.17 27.03
N VAL A 292 7.03 -37.24 26.52
CA VAL A 292 8.24 -36.88 27.28
C VAL A 292 8.64 -35.41 27.11
N HIS A 293 7.92 -34.65 26.26
CA HIS A 293 8.21 -33.24 26.05
C HIS A 293 8.14 -32.44 27.37
N PRO A 294 9.12 -31.55 27.67
CA PRO A 294 9.19 -30.85 28.94
C PRO A 294 7.93 -30.07 29.30
N GLY A 295 7.33 -29.36 28.34
CA GLY A 295 6.08 -28.62 28.55
C GLY A 295 4.88 -29.54 28.83
N VAL A 296 4.84 -30.73 28.22
CA VAL A 296 3.79 -31.73 28.48
C VAL A 296 3.93 -32.30 29.88
N GLN A 297 5.15 -32.67 30.28
CA GLN A 297 5.44 -33.16 31.62
C GLN A 297 5.13 -32.11 32.68
N ALA A 298 5.48 -30.84 32.42
CA ALA A 298 5.17 -29.74 33.33
C ALA A 298 3.65 -29.59 33.54
N ILE A 299 2.82 -29.78 32.51
CA ILE A 299 1.35 -29.76 32.64
C ILE A 299 0.84 -30.99 33.42
N ILE A 300 1.33 -32.18 33.10
CA ILE A 300 0.90 -33.44 33.74
C ILE A 300 1.21 -33.43 35.25
N GLN A 301 2.38 -32.88 35.62
CA GLN A 301 2.89 -32.86 36.98
C GLN A 301 2.42 -31.63 37.79
N ASP A 302 1.69 -30.69 37.17
CA ASP A 302 1.21 -29.50 37.87
C ASP A 302 0.10 -29.85 38.88
N HIS A 303 0.51 -29.91 40.15
CA HIS A 303 -0.35 -30.20 41.29
C HIS A 303 -1.34 -29.07 41.60
N LYS A 304 -1.14 -27.85 41.05
CA LYS A 304 -2.09 -26.74 41.21
C LYS A 304 -3.35 -26.93 40.37
N LEU A 305 -3.32 -27.86 39.40
CA LEU A 305 -4.44 -28.13 38.50
C LEU A 305 -5.21 -29.38 38.92
N THR A 306 -6.53 -29.32 38.80
CA THR A 306 -7.38 -30.51 38.88
C THR A 306 -7.14 -31.43 37.66
N PRO A 307 -7.47 -32.74 37.76
CA PRO A 307 -7.33 -33.66 36.62
C PRO A 307 -8.03 -33.19 35.35
N ALA A 308 -9.22 -32.58 35.49
CA ALA A 308 -9.98 -32.07 34.34
C ALA A 308 -9.26 -30.86 33.70
N GLN A 309 -8.72 -29.94 34.51
CA GLN A 309 -7.98 -28.78 34.01
C GLN A 309 -6.69 -29.19 33.31
N ARG A 310 -6.00 -30.23 33.80
CA ARG A 310 -4.81 -30.78 33.13
C ARG A 310 -5.15 -31.32 31.74
N ILE A 311 -6.24 -32.08 31.62
CA ILE A 311 -6.67 -32.65 30.33
C ILE A 311 -6.98 -31.53 29.33
N GLU A 312 -7.75 -30.52 29.75
CA GLU A 312 -8.14 -29.40 28.88
C GLU A 312 -6.92 -28.57 28.44
N TRP A 313 -6.01 -28.26 29.37
CA TRP A 313 -4.80 -27.53 29.02
C TRP A 313 -3.88 -28.35 28.12
N LEU A 314 -3.72 -29.64 28.41
CA LEU A 314 -2.91 -30.53 27.59
C LEU A 314 -3.44 -30.60 26.16
N HIS A 315 -4.76 -30.73 25.98
CA HIS A 315 -5.36 -30.71 24.64
C HIS A 315 -5.02 -29.42 23.88
N SER A 316 -5.20 -28.27 24.54
CA SER A 316 -4.92 -26.96 23.93
C SER A 316 -3.43 -26.79 23.60
N TYR A 317 -2.56 -27.21 24.52
CA TYR A 317 -1.12 -27.15 24.37
C TYR A 317 -0.61 -28.00 23.20
N LEU A 318 -1.12 -29.23 23.05
CA LEU A 318 -0.74 -30.13 21.96
C LEU A 318 -1.11 -29.55 20.60
N GLU A 319 -2.30 -28.96 20.48
CA GLU A 319 -2.73 -28.30 19.24
C GLU A 319 -1.87 -27.09 18.90
N ASP A 320 -1.60 -26.24 19.88
CA ASP A 320 -0.94 -24.96 19.66
C ASP A 320 0.57 -25.11 19.42
N MET A 321 1.22 -26.10 20.03
CA MET A 321 2.66 -26.37 19.84
C MET A 321 2.99 -27.05 18.52
N ALA A 322 2.03 -27.71 17.87
CA ALA A 322 2.23 -28.40 16.59
C ALA A 322 2.31 -27.46 15.37
N ILE A 323 2.11 -26.16 15.58
CA ILE A 323 2.16 -25.15 14.52
C ILE A 323 3.05 -23.97 14.93
N PRO A 324 3.66 -23.24 13.97
CA PRO A 324 4.37 -22.01 14.26
C PRO A 324 3.43 -20.98 14.90
N THR A 325 3.88 -20.39 16.00
CA THR A 325 3.07 -19.49 16.83
C THR A 325 3.24 -18.02 16.45
N PHE A 326 4.32 -17.71 15.72
CA PHE A 326 4.64 -16.41 15.16
C PHE A 326 5.45 -16.53 13.87
N GLU A 327 5.46 -15.43 13.12
CA GLU A 327 6.36 -15.13 12.01
C GLU A 327 6.60 -13.61 12.08
N LEU A 328 7.85 -13.19 12.25
CA LEU A 328 8.25 -11.81 12.48
C LEU A 328 8.56 -11.10 11.17
N VAL A 329 9.12 -11.79 10.18
CA VAL A 329 9.51 -11.23 8.88
C VAL A 329 9.00 -12.12 7.74
N THR A 330 7.95 -11.67 7.07
CA THR A 330 7.44 -12.34 5.85
C THR A 330 8.35 -12.08 4.63
N PRO A 331 8.29 -12.90 3.57
CA PRO A 331 9.03 -12.67 2.32
C PRO A 331 8.78 -11.29 1.69
N THR A 332 7.53 -10.83 1.70
CA THR A 332 7.18 -9.48 1.22
C THR A 332 7.88 -8.37 2.02
N GLN A 333 7.92 -8.52 3.35
CA GLN A 333 8.59 -7.56 4.24
C GLN A 333 10.11 -7.60 4.05
N LEU A 334 10.70 -8.79 3.84
CA LEU A 334 12.12 -8.96 3.55
C LEU A 334 12.54 -8.19 2.28
N LEU A 335 11.81 -8.35 1.18
CA LEU A 335 12.11 -7.65 -0.07
C LEU A 335 11.93 -6.13 0.05
N LEU A 336 10.98 -5.66 0.87
CA LEU A 336 10.87 -4.24 1.19
C LEU A 336 12.05 -3.72 2.01
N ILE A 337 12.56 -4.51 2.96
CA ILE A 337 13.77 -4.15 3.72
C ILE A 337 14.96 -3.99 2.77
N ASP A 338 15.18 -4.95 1.86
CA ASP A 338 16.24 -4.86 0.85
C ASP A 338 16.06 -3.65 -0.08
N ALA A 339 14.83 -3.41 -0.53
CA ALA A 339 14.51 -2.24 -1.35
C ALA A 339 14.81 -0.93 -0.62
N PHE A 340 14.51 -0.83 0.68
CA PHE A 340 14.77 0.38 1.47
C PHE A 340 16.24 0.56 1.84
N TRP A 341 16.95 -0.52 2.16
CA TRP A 341 18.40 -0.45 2.34
C TRP A 341 19.09 0.05 1.07
N SER A 342 18.66 -0.45 -0.08
CA SER A 342 19.16 -0.04 -1.40
C SER A 342 18.77 1.40 -1.76
N ARG A 343 17.52 1.81 -1.51
CA ARG A 343 17.00 3.16 -1.79
C ARG A 343 17.66 4.24 -0.94
N ASP A 344 17.87 3.96 0.34
CA ASP A 344 18.36 4.95 1.31
C ASP A 344 19.89 5.00 1.41
N GLY A 345 20.58 4.27 0.51
CA GLY A 345 22.03 4.30 0.38
C GLY A 345 22.75 3.75 1.61
N TYR A 346 22.19 2.74 2.26
CA TYR A 346 22.90 2.02 3.31
C TYR A 346 24.08 1.25 2.72
N ARG A 347 25.14 1.10 3.50
CA ARG A 347 26.41 0.50 3.07
C ARG A 347 26.40 -1.02 3.07
N LEU A 348 25.34 -1.59 2.50
CA LEU A 348 25.10 -3.01 2.41
C LEU A 348 25.22 -3.46 0.95
N ALA A 349 25.59 -4.73 0.75
CA ALA A 349 25.55 -5.33 -0.58
C ALA A 349 24.11 -5.31 -1.11
N ALA A 350 23.96 -5.30 -2.44
CA ALA A 350 22.66 -5.50 -3.03
C ALA A 350 22.10 -6.86 -2.59
N PHE A 351 20.81 -6.90 -2.20
CA PHE A 351 20.16 -8.10 -1.71
C PHE A 351 20.78 -8.69 -0.43
N GLN A 352 21.33 -7.85 0.44
CA GLN A 352 21.88 -8.28 1.72
C GLN A 352 20.81 -8.94 2.62
N ALA A 353 19.57 -8.44 2.63
CA ALA A 353 18.51 -9.03 3.45
C ALA A 353 18.18 -10.44 2.95
N LEU A 354 18.05 -10.61 1.63
CA LEU A 354 17.86 -11.90 0.96
C LEU A 354 19.03 -12.85 1.18
N SER A 355 20.26 -12.35 1.21
CA SER A 355 21.44 -13.16 1.55
C SER A 355 21.35 -13.72 2.97
N ILE A 356 20.96 -12.88 3.95
CA ILE A 356 20.75 -13.33 5.34
C ILE A 356 19.62 -14.37 5.41
N TRP A 357 18.53 -14.18 4.66
CA TRP A 357 17.46 -15.18 4.55
C TRP A 357 17.97 -16.53 4.03
N ARG A 358 18.77 -16.53 2.95
CA ARG A 358 19.40 -17.76 2.43
C ARG A 358 20.25 -18.43 3.50
N GLU A 359 21.11 -17.67 4.17
CA GLU A 359 21.96 -18.20 5.21
C GLU A 359 21.16 -18.86 6.34
N VAL A 360 20.12 -18.18 6.82
CA VAL A 360 19.30 -18.65 7.94
C VAL A 360 18.41 -19.82 7.54
N HIS A 361 17.53 -19.64 6.54
CA HIS A 361 16.48 -20.60 6.20
C HIS A 361 16.95 -21.73 5.28
N HIS A 362 17.88 -21.48 4.35
CA HIS A 362 18.32 -22.49 3.37
C HIS A 362 19.60 -23.21 3.79
N LEU A 363 20.56 -22.48 4.35
CA LEU A 363 21.85 -23.04 4.77
C LEU A 363 21.88 -23.45 6.25
N GLY A 364 20.85 -23.10 7.03
CA GLY A 364 20.76 -23.44 8.46
C GLY A 364 21.82 -22.75 9.33
N ILE A 365 22.41 -21.65 8.86
CA ILE A 365 23.44 -20.92 9.60
C ILE A 365 22.79 -20.28 10.83
N THR A 366 23.40 -20.50 11.99
CA THR A 366 22.94 -20.01 13.29
C THR A 366 24.01 -19.12 13.91
N VAL A 367 23.59 -18.05 14.56
CA VAL A 367 24.43 -17.22 15.42
C VAL A 367 23.92 -17.27 16.86
N PRO A 368 24.76 -17.04 17.87
CA PRO A 368 24.29 -16.88 19.25
C PRO A 368 23.27 -15.75 19.36
N TYR A 369 22.19 -16.02 20.10
CA TYR A 369 21.29 -14.96 20.55
C TYR A 369 22.02 -14.02 21.51
N PRO A 370 21.62 -12.74 21.58
CA PRO A 370 22.35 -11.77 22.38
C PRO A 370 22.23 -12.07 23.88
N GLU A 371 23.38 -12.10 24.55
CA GLU A 371 23.41 -12.14 26.02
C GLU A 371 23.23 -10.74 26.59
N LEU A 372 22.48 -10.67 27.70
CA LEU A 372 22.35 -9.46 28.50
C LEU A 372 23.55 -9.34 29.43
N VAL A 373 24.57 -8.57 29.02
CA VAL A 373 25.73 -8.28 29.85
C VAL A 373 25.69 -6.81 30.29
N GLY A 374 25.64 -6.59 31.60
CA GLY A 374 25.75 -5.25 32.20
C GLY A 374 24.46 -4.41 32.20
N GLU A 375 24.60 -3.16 32.62
CA GLU A 375 23.49 -2.21 32.67
C GLU A 375 23.11 -1.69 31.27
N ARG A 376 21.89 -1.18 31.15
CA ARG A 376 21.42 -0.50 29.94
C ARG A 376 22.37 0.65 29.58
N VAL A 377 22.78 0.70 28.30
CA VAL A 377 23.62 1.77 27.77
C VAL A 377 22.86 3.10 27.83
N LYS A 378 23.52 4.15 28.34
CA LYS A 378 22.97 5.50 28.52
C LYS A 378 23.94 6.55 27.97
N GLU A 379 24.38 6.37 26.74
CA GLU A 379 25.21 7.38 26.08
C GLU A 379 24.35 8.60 25.71
N GLU A 380 24.93 9.79 25.88
CA GLU A 380 24.30 11.04 25.46
C GLU A 380 24.38 11.18 23.94
N ILE A 381 23.33 11.75 23.33
CA ILE A 381 23.34 12.06 21.90
C ILE A 381 24.29 13.25 21.70
N PRO A 382 25.36 13.11 20.89
CA PRO A 382 26.31 14.20 20.68
C PRO A 382 25.64 15.37 19.95
N ALA A 383 26.15 16.58 20.19
CA ALA A 383 25.71 17.78 19.51
C ALA A 383 25.92 17.66 17.99
N PRO A 384 25.02 18.24 17.17
CA PRO A 384 25.16 18.17 15.72
C PRO A 384 26.39 18.95 15.24
N VAL A 385 27.03 18.42 14.21
CA VAL A 385 28.11 19.10 13.46
C VAL A 385 27.66 19.30 12.01
N TYR A 386 28.32 20.19 11.29
CA TYR A 386 27.93 20.59 9.93
C TYR A 386 29.09 20.41 8.97
N TYR A 387 28.90 19.57 7.96
CA TYR A 387 29.89 19.35 6.91
C TYR A 387 29.64 20.31 5.74
N PRO A 388 30.61 21.16 5.35
CA PRO A 388 30.44 22.06 4.20
C PRO A 388 30.49 21.25 2.90
N ILE A 389 29.39 21.22 2.13
CA ILE A 389 29.36 20.53 0.82
C ILE A 389 29.97 21.37 -0.31
N GLY A 390 30.32 22.62 -0.02
CA GLY A 390 30.91 23.55 -0.97
C GLY A 390 29.95 23.95 -2.10
N ASN A 391 30.50 24.36 -3.24
CA ASN A 391 29.75 24.82 -4.41
C ASN A 391 29.44 23.68 -5.40
N ASP A 392 29.38 22.43 -4.95
CA ASP A 392 28.99 21.31 -5.83
C ASP A 392 27.52 21.50 -6.27
N PRO A 393 27.26 21.83 -7.55
CA PRO A 393 25.92 22.16 -8.00
C PRO A 393 24.95 20.99 -7.88
N ALA A 394 25.46 19.75 -7.99
CA ALA A 394 24.66 18.56 -7.86
C ALA A 394 24.27 18.38 -6.38
N LEU A 395 25.21 18.40 -5.44
CA LEU A 395 24.88 18.24 -4.01
C LEU A 395 24.00 19.37 -3.48
N LEU A 396 24.22 20.61 -3.93
CA LEU A 396 23.35 21.75 -3.61
C LEU A 396 21.92 21.56 -4.14
N SER A 397 21.76 20.93 -5.30
CA SER A 397 20.43 20.63 -5.85
C SER A 397 19.60 19.72 -4.95
N LEU A 398 20.20 18.92 -4.06
CA LEU A 398 19.46 18.13 -3.06
C LEU A 398 18.69 19.02 -2.05
N GLY A 399 19.12 20.28 -1.89
CA GLY A 399 18.45 21.30 -1.08
C GLY A 399 17.08 21.71 -1.64
N ASP A 400 16.87 21.66 -2.96
CA ASP A 400 15.54 21.77 -3.58
C ASP A 400 15.42 20.84 -4.78
N ILE A 401 15.44 19.54 -4.47
CA ILE A 401 15.59 18.51 -5.50
C ILE A 401 14.42 18.52 -6.48
N GLU A 402 13.21 18.92 -6.08
CA GLU A 402 12.03 18.90 -6.95
C GLU A 402 12.14 19.85 -8.13
N GLN A 403 12.97 20.90 -8.03
CA GLN A 403 13.21 21.86 -9.11
C GLN A 403 14.48 21.54 -9.91
N SER A 404 15.12 20.40 -9.62
CA SER A 404 16.39 20.02 -10.24
C SER A 404 16.19 19.03 -11.39
N ALA A 405 16.97 19.19 -12.46
CA ALA A 405 17.04 18.20 -13.54
C ALA A 405 17.50 16.81 -13.06
N VAL A 406 18.16 16.73 -11.89
CA VAL A 406 18.53 15.47 -11.25
C VAL A 406 17.29 14.69 -10.84
N PHE A 407 16.29 15.35 -10.27
CA PHE A 407 15.04 14.70 -9.90
C PHE A 407 14.27 14.19 -11.11
N ASP A 408 14.16 14.99 -12.17
CA ASP A 408 13.50 14.60 -13.41
C ASP A 408 14.15 13.36 -14.03
N ARG A 409 15.49 13.29 -14.01
CA ARG A 409 16.24 12.12 -14.48
C ARG A 409 15.88 10.87 -13.68
N TYR A 410 15.89 10.95 -12.35
CA TYR A 410 15.57 9.80 -11.48
C TYR A 410 14.10 9.41 -11.54
N LEU A 411 13.20 10.37 -11.76
CA LEU A 411 11.78 10.11 -11.95
C LEU A 411 11.51 9.43 -13.31
N ALA A 412 12.14 9.91 -14.39
CA ALA A 412 12.08 9.29 -15.71
C ALA A 412 12.70 7.89 -15.71
N ASP A 413 13.82 7.71 -15.00
CA ASP A 413 14.46 6.41 -14.81
C ASP A 413 13.53 5.43 -14.06
N LEU A 414 12.91 5.84 -12.94
CA LEU A 414 11.89 5.02 -12.28
C LEU A 414 10.70 4.70 -13.19
N ALA A 415 10.25 5.65 -14.01
CA ALA A 415 9.20 5.40 -14.98
C ALA A 415 9.63 4.40 -16.07
N SER A 416 10.91 4.40 -16.45
CA SER A 416 11.47 3.44 -17.41
C SER A 416 11.67 2.04 -16.82
N LEU A 417 11.94 1.95 -15.51
CA LEU A 417 12.06 0.70 -14.77
C LEU A 417 10.70 0.13 -14.38
N SER A 418 9.72 1.01 -14.17
CA SER A 418 8.35 0.60 -13.89
C SER A 418 8.00 -0.44 -14.92
N PHE A 419 7.65 -1.63 -14.44
CA PHE A 419 7.22 -2.75 -15.25
C PHE A 419 5.88 -2.40 -15.91
N GLY A 420 5.92 -1.44 -16.82
CA GLY A 420 4.92 -1.24 -17.83
C GLY A 420 5.01 -2.45 -18.71
N SER A 421 3.97 -3.25 -18.67
CA SER A 421 3.63 -4.20 -19.73
C SER A 421 4.33 -5.53 -19.91
N CYS A 422 5.25 -5.93 -19.05
CA CYS A 422 6.03 -7.14 -19.28
C CYS A 422 5.80 -8.27 -18.27
N GLY A 423 4.62 -8.38 -17.65
CA GLY A 423 4.23 -9.56 -16.85
C GLY A 423 3.13 -10.35 -17.55
N GLY A 424 3.43 -11.58 -17.97
CA GLY A 424 2.67 -12.58 -18.76
C GLY A 424 1.12 -12.67 -18.75
N ALA A 425 0.40 -11.92 -17.93
CA ALA A 425 -1.05 -11.79 -18.02
C ALA A 425 -1.43 -10.55 -18.85
N THR A 426 -2.02 -10.79 -20.02
CA THR A 426 -2.61 -9.72 -20.84
C THR A 426 -4.12 -9.70 -20.69
N LYS A 427 -4.68 -8.50 -20.61
CA LYS A 427 -6.10 -8.22 -20.74
C LYS A 427 -6.34 -7.63 -22.12
N ILE A 428 -7.35 -8.16 -22.81
CA ILE A 428 -7.82 -7.57 -24.06
C ILE A 428 -8.62 -6.31 -23.70
N VAL A 429 -8.14 -5.15 -24.15
CA VAL A 429 -8.88 -3.87 -24.05
C VAL A 429 -9.24 -3.35 -25.43
N ARG A 430 -10.14 -2.36 -25.46
CA ARG A 430 -10.52 -1.67 -26.69
C ARG A 430 -9.36 -0.79 -27.14
N LYS A 431 -8.86 -1.00 -28.36
CA LYS A 431 -7.85 -0.14 -28.97
C LYS A 431 -8.49 1.18 -29.36
N GLN A 432 -8.28 2.22 -28.56
CA GLN A 432 -8.82 3.55 -28.81
C GLN A 432 -7.83 4.39 -29.61
N VAL A 433 -8.31 5.11 -30.62
CA VAL A 433 -7.52 6.13 -31.33
C VAL A 433 -7.89 7.48 -30.77
N SER A 434 -6.94 8.14 -30.11
CA SER A 434 -7.12 9.47 -29.52
C SER A 434 -6.57 10.57 -30.40
N SER A 435 -7.16 11.77 -30.33
CA SER A 435 -6.56 12.98 -30.90
C SER A 435 -5.26 13.33 -30.16
N GLU A 436 -4.28 13.90 -30.85
CA GLU A 436 -3.04 14.35 -30.21
C GLU A 436 -3.31 15.50 -29.22
N PRO A 437 -2.83 15.42 -27.97
CA PRO A 437 -3.00 16.49 -26.99
C PRO A 437 -2.10 17.69 -27.31
N VAL A 438 -2.66 18.90 -27.27
CA VAL A 438 -1.85 20.12 -27.22
C VAL A 438 -1.22 20.23 -25.83
N ARG A 439 0.10 20.46 -25.76
CA ARG A 439 0.85 20.54 -24.50
C ARG A 439 1.63 21.85 -24.42
N TYR A 440 1.55 22.51 -23.27
CA TYR A 440 2.40 23.65 -22.89
C TYR A 440 3.06 23.31 -21.54
N GLY A 441 4.38 23.08 -21.57
CA GLY A 441 5.08 22.46 -20.44
C GLY A 441 4.51 21.07 -20.13
N GLU A 442 4.22 20.80 -18.86
CA GLU A 442 3.66 19.51 -18.41
C GLU A 442 2.13 19.41 -18.56
N VAL A 443 1.44 20.52 -18.82
CA VAL A 443 -0.03 20.58 -18.85
C VAL A 443 -0.54 20.29 -20.27
N ALA A 444 -1.44 19.31 -20.38
CA ALA A 444 -2.10 18.90 -21.62
C ALA A 444 -3.55 19.39 -21.70
N GLY A 445 -4.02 19.71 -22.91
CA GLY A 445 -5.43 19.91 -23.21
C GLY A 445 -6.20 18.58 -23.31
N ALA A 446 -7.54 18.67 -23.28
CA ALA A 446 -8.41 17.51 -23.43
C ALA A 446 -8.25 16.85 -24.81
N THR A 447 -8.38 15.53 -24.85
CA THR A 447 -8.39 14.72 -26.08
C THR A 447 -9.71 13.99 -26.21
N LEU A 448 -10.06 13.60 -27.44
CA LEU A 448 -11.19 12.70 -27.69
C LEU A 448 -10.67 11.41 -28.31
N SER A 449 -11.31 10.30 -27.94
CA SER A 449 -10.95 8.98 -28.41
C SER A 449 -12.10 8.29 -29.14
N GLY A 450 -11.75 7.56 -30.21
CA GLY A 450 -12.66 6.75 -31.01
C GLY A 450 -12.32 5.27 -30.92
N TRP A 451 -13.33 4.41 -30.79
CA TRP A 451 -13.17 2.96 -30.86
C TRP A 451 -13.85 2.41 -32.11
N PHE A 452 -13.10 1.66 -32.90
CA PHE A 452 -13.53 1.20 -34.23
C PHE A 452 -13.79 -0.30 -34.31
N GLY A 453 -13.86 -0.97 -33.15
CA GLY A 453 -14.03 -2.42 -33.03
C GLY A 453 -12.73 -3.14 -32.69
N ASP A 454 -11.57 -2.55 -32.96
CA ASP A 454 -10.29 -3.20 -32.72
C ASP A 454 -10.00 -3.37 -31.23
N THR A 455 -9.35 -4.47 -30.88
CA THR A 455 -8.84 -4.72 -29.53
C THR A 455 -7.32 -4.75 -29.53
N GLU A 456 -6.73 -4.36 -28.42
CA GLU A 456 -5.30 -4.51 -28.18
C GLU A 456 -5.05 -5.31 -26.92
N SER A 457 -4.00 -6.13 -26.96
CA SER A 457 -3.52 -6.85 -25.82
C SER A 457 -2.73 -5.87 -24.97
N VAL A 458 -3.32 -5.46 -23.84
CA VAL A 458 -2.59 -4.68 -22.84
C VAL A 458 -2.28 -5.56 -21.65
N PRO A 459 -1.25 -5.21 -20.89
CA PRO A 459 -0.88 -5.96 -19.70
C PRO A 459 -1.91 -5.76 -18.60
N LEU A 460 -2.07 -6.77 -17.75
CA LEU A 460 -2.86 -6.67 -16.55
C LEU A 460 -2.15 -5.75 -15.54
N VAL A 461 -2.45 -4.45 -15.56
CA VAL A 461 -2.00 -3.49 -14.55
C VAL A 461 -3.04 -3.43 -13.44
N VAL A 462 -2.74 -3.99 -12.26
CA VAL A 462 -3.41 -3.57 -11.02
C VAL A 462 -2.67 -2.32 -10.55
N GLU A 463 -3.22 -1.15 -10.87
CA GLU A 463 -2.71 0.10 -10.30
C GLU A 463 -2.87 0.03 -8.78
N ALA A 464 -1.82 0.37 -8.03
CA ALA A 464 -1.95 0.57 -6.59
C ALA A 464 -2.96 1.70 -6.36
N GLU A 465 -4.06 1.41 -5.64
CA GLU A 465 -5.13 2.39 -5.44
C GLU A 465 -4.58 3.67 -4.79
N GLU A 466 -5.03 4.85 -5.26
CA GLU A 466 -4.74 6.13 -4.60
C GLU A 466 -5.26 6.08 -3.15
N GLY A 467 -4.34 5.86 -2.19
CA GLY A 467 -4.67 5.67 -0.77
C GLY A 467 -3.88 4.56 -0.08
N GLU A 468 -3.14 3.73 -0.81
CA GLU A 468 -2.21 2.74 -0.25
C GLU A 468 -0.90 3.39 0.24
N CYS A 469 -0.10 2.66 1.04
CA CYS A 469 1.23 3.09 1.50
C CYS A 469 2.20 3.37 0.35
N GLY A 470 1.80 3.04 -0.89
CA GLY A 470 2.45 3.37 -2.13
C GLY A 470 3.55 2.41 -2.54
N TYR A 471 3.77 1.34 -1.77
CA TYR A 471 4.71 0.26 -2.08
C TYR A 471 3.97 -1.07 -2.02
N THR A 472 3.83 -1.73 -3.16
CA THR A 472 3.09 -2.98 -3.30
C THR A 472 4.04 -4.04 -3.83
N VAL A 473 4.29 -5.08 -3.04
CA VAL A 473 5.10 -6.23 -3.45
C VAL A 473 4.16 -7.37 -3.83
N ASP A 474 4.47 -8.04 -4.94
CA ASP A 474 3.78 -9.26 -5.32
C ASP A 474 4.16 -10.39 -4.37
N ALA A 475 3.19 -10.88 -3.58
CA ALA A 475 3.45 -11.85 -2.52
C ALA A 475 3.89 -13.21 -3.09
N GLU A 476 3.33 -13.64 -4.22
CA GLU A 476 3.73 -14.90 -4.86
C GLU A 476 5.16 -14.79 -5.39
N ALA A 477 5.50 -13.69 -6.08
CA ALA A 477 6.88 -13.46 -6.51
C ALA A 477 7.85 -13.43 -5.31
N ALA A 478 7.47 -12.79 -4.20
CA ALA A 478 8.30 -12.75 -3.00
C ALA A 478 8.60 -14.14 -2.42
N GLU A 479 7.60 -15.03 -2.36
CA GLU A 479 7.78 -16.43 -1.96
C GLU A 479 8.73 -17.18 -2.89
N TRP A 480 8.56 -17.02 -4.21
CA TRP A 480 9.44 -17.65 -5.20
C TRP A 480 10.89 -17.17 -5.10
N ILE A 481 11.09 -15.86 -4.89
CA ILE A 481 12.41 -15.24 -4.72
C ILE A 481 13.08 -15.71 -3.43
N CYS A 482 12.34 -15.77 -2.33
CA CYS A 482 12.87 -16.24 -1.05
C CYS A 482 13.01 -17.76 -0.97
N GLY A 483 12.41 -18.50 -1.90
CA GLY A 483 12.48 -19.95 -2.04
C GLY A 483 13.36 -20.38 -3.22
N PRO A 484 12.78 -20.99 -4.26
CA PRO A 484 13.54 -21.64 -5.34
C PRO A 484 14.43 -20.70 -6.16
N MET A 485 14.07 -19.43 -6.33
CA MET A 485 14.81 -18.47 -7.16
C MET A 485 15.88 -17.69 -6.40
N ILE A 486 16.09 -17.98 -5.11
CA ILE A 486 17.00 -17.21 -4.26
C ILE A 486 18.45 -17.19 -4.79
N SER A 487 18.88 -18.30 -5.39
CA SER A 487 20.23 -18.41 -5.97
C SER A 487 20.37 -17.58 -7.24
N ASP A 488 19.32 -17.40 -8.04
CA ASP A 488 19.35 -16.56 -9.24
C ASP A 488 19.39 -15.07 -8.88
N TYR A 489 18.72 -14.70 -7.79
CA TYR A 489 18.77 -13.36 -7.26
C TYR A 489 20.14 -13.00 -6.70
N LEU A 490 20.75 -13.89 -5.91
CA LEU A 490 22.05 -13.65 -5.28
C LEU A 490 23.24 -13.92 -6.21
N GLY A 491 23.15 -14.92 -7.10
CA GLY A 491 24.25 -15.39 -7.95
C GLY A 491 24.59 -14.47 -9.13
N GLN A 492 23.70 -13.54 -9.48
CA GLN A 492 23.94 -12.55 -10.53
C GLN A 492 24.68 -11.30 -10.05
N ILE A 493 24.97 -11.21 -8.74
CA ILE A 493 25.52 -10.02 -8.10
C ILE A 493 26.99 -10.31 -7.80
N GLY A 494 27.88 -10.06 -8.77
CA GLY A 494 29.32 -10.03 -8.52
C GLY A 494 29.71 -8.87 -7.61
N GLU A 495 31.02 -8.58 -7.49
CA GLU A 495 31.45 -7.30 -6.92
C GLU A 495 30.92 -6.16 -7.80
N LEU A 496 30.00 -5.36 -7.25
CA LEU A 496 29.42 -4.22 -7.95
C LEU A 496 30.16 -2.94 -7.57
N ASP A 497 30.48 -2.13 -8.57
CA ASP A 497 31.08 -0.80 -8.38
C ASP A 497 30.15 0.18 -7.63
N LYS A 498 28.83 -0.05 -7.72
CA LYS A 498 27.80 0.73 -7.03
C LYS A 498 26.76 -0.19 -6.40
N ARG A 499 26.42 0.06 -5.14
CA ARG A 499 25.41 -0.72 -4.40
C ARG A 499 24.06 -0.01 -4.30
N SER A 500 24.06 1.32 -4.30
CA SER A 500 22.83 2.10 -4.13
C SER A 500 21.87 1.81 -5.26
N ASN A 501 20.59 1.71 -4.92
CA ASN A 501 19.48 1.51 -5.85
C ASN A 501 19.44 0.16 -6.59
N VAL A 502 20.47 -0.70 -6.55
CA VAL A 502 20.51 -1.95 -7.33
C VAL A 502 19.35 -2.89 -7.02
N ALA A 503 19.14 -3.25 -5.75
CA ALA A 503 18.08 -4.18 -5.37
C ALA A 503 16.69 -3.59 -5.63
N LEU A 504 16.51 -2.30 -5.30
CA LEU A 504 15.29 -1.57 -5.60
C LEU A 504 14.97 -1.58 -7.10
N ARG A 505 15.94 -1.21 -7.94
CA ARG A 505 15.79 -1.14 -9.40
C ARG A 505 15.40 -2.50 -9.96
N ARG A 506 16.08 -3.57 -9.55
CA ARG A 506 15.78 -4.94 -10.00
C ARG A 506 14.37 -5.38 -9.63
N LEU A 507 13.96 -5.16 -8.38
CA LEU A 507 12.61 -5.50 -7.93
C LEU A 507 11.53 -4.72 -8.70
N ILE A 508 11.77 -3.45 -9.03
CA ILE A 508 10.84 -2.66 -9.86
C ILE A 508 10.85 -3.15 -11.31
N SER A 509 12.04 -3.39 -11.88
CA SER A 509 12.22 -3.80 -13.27
C SER A 509 11.82 -5.24 -13.56
N GLU A 510 11.52 -6.05 -12.55
CA GLU A 510 10.94 -7.39 -12.69
C GLU A 510 9.45 -7.41 -12.32
N GLY A 511 8.86 -6.24 -11.99
CA GLY A 511 7.45 -6.12 -11.62
C GLY A 511 7.10 -6.64 -10.23
N VAL A 512 8.09 -7.08 -9.45
CA VAL A 512 7.95 -7.58 -8.08
C VAL A 512 7.53 -6.46 -7.12
N LEU A 513 8.13 -5.27 -7.27
CA LEU A 513 7.78 -4.08 -6.49
C LEU A 513 7.15 -3.02 -7.37
N ARG A 514 5.92 -2.64 -7.04
CA ARG A 514 5.18 -1.55 -7.69
C ARG A 514 5.08 -0.34 -6.77
N LEU A 515 5.18 0.85 -7.37
CA LEU A 515 5.13 2.12 -6.66
C LEU A 515 3.94 2.96 -7.16
N SER A 516 3.16 3.51 -6.22
CA SER A 516 2.19 4.58 -6.53
C SER A 516 2.92 5.85 -7.05
N VAL A 517 2.21 6.74 -7.73
CA VAL A 517 2.78 8.01 -8.24
C VAL A 517 3.51 8.80 -7.15
N GLN A 518 2.90 8.94 -5.97
CA GLN A 518 3.51 9.65 -4.85
C GLN A 518 4.74 8.92 -4.30
N ALA A 519 4.71 7.59 -4.25
CA ALA A 519 5.85 6.79 -3.83
C ALA A 519 7.00 6.83 -4.84
N GLN A 520 6.72 6.88 -6.15
CA GLN A 520 7.73 7.07 -7.19
C GLN A 520 8.47 8.40 -6.99
N ARG A 521 7.74 9.51 -6.81
CA ARG A 521 8.35 10.83 -6.51
C ARG A 521 9.24 10.76 -5.27
N ASN A 522 8.73 10.23 -4.16
CA ASN A 522 9.52 10.11 -2.93
C ASN A 522 10.74 9.20 -3.11
N THR A 523 10.60 8.12 -3.87
CA THR A 523 11.67 7.14 -4.13
C THR A 523 12.76 7.76 -5.01
N ALA A 524 12.40 8.48 -6.08
CA ALA A 524 13.36 9.19 -6.94
C ALA A 524 14.25 10.14 -6.14
N ARG A 525 13.68 10.87 -5.16
CA ARG A 525 14.46 11.77 -4.29
C ARG A 525 15.50 11.03 -3.45
N LEU A 526 15.07 9.92 -2.87
CA LEU A 526 15.92 9.11 -1.99
C LEU A 526 17.00 8.38 -2.79
N MET A 527 16.66 7.87 -3.98
CA MET A 527 17.60 7.25 -4.92
C MET A 527 18.68 8.23 -5.37
N ALA A 528 18.27 9.44 -5.76
CA ALA A 528 19.19 10.49 -6.18
C ALA A 528 20.16 10.84 -5.06
N ARG A 529 19.65 11.05 -3.85
CA ARG A 529 20.48 11.30 -2.67
C ARG A 529 21.49 10.17 -2.44
N ALA A 530 21.04 8.92 -2.42
CA ALA A 530 21.88 7.77 -2.15
C ALA A 530 23.05 7.67 -3.15
N ASP A 531 22.76 7.75 -4.44
CA ASP A 531 23.77 7.68 -5.49
C ASP A 531 24.75 8.87 -5.45
N MET A 532 24.26 10.07 -5.15
CA MET A 532 25.09 11.27 -5.05
C MET A 532 26.01 11.23 -3.84
N TYR A 533 25.51 10.79 -2.69
CA TYR A 533 26.34 10.61 -1.49
C TYR A 533 27.37 9.49 -1.67
N GLU A 534 27.01 8.40 -2.35
CA GLU A 534 27.96 7.35 -2.70
C GLU A 534 29.04 7.87 -3.65
N SER A 535 28.64 8.57 -4.72
CA SER A 535 29.56 9.12 -5.74
C SER A 535 30.49 10.21 -5.19
N ALA A 536 30.02 11.01 -4.22
CA ALA A 536 30.82 12.04 -3.56
C ALA A 536 31.67 11.49 -2.39
N GLY A 537 31.66 10.18 -2.14
CA GLY A 537 32.39 9.57 -1.02
C GLY A 537 31.82 9.88 0.37
N MET A 538 30.70 10.60 0.43
CA MET A 538 30.02 11.06 1.65
C MET A 538 29.42 9.92 2.46
N SER A 539 29.25 8.72 1.87
CA SER A 539 28.85 7.53 2.63
C SER A 539 29.83 7.18 3.77
N ARG A 540 31.07 7.68 3.75
CA ARG A 540 32.05 7.52 4.85
C ARG A 540 31.78 8.43 6.06
N LEU A 541 31.02 9.52 5.87
CA LEU A 541 30.60 10.41 6.97
C LEU A 541 29.73 9.68 8.01
N GLU A 542 29.12 8.57 7.61
CA GLU A 542 28.22 7.77 8.42
C GLU A 542 28.91 7.08 9.59
N ASP A 543 30.20 6.79 9.45
CA ASP A 543 31.02 6.06 10.43
C ASP A 543 31.68 6.96 11.47
N GLY A 544 31.51 8.28 11.37
CA GLY A 544 32.29 9.22 12.17
C GLY A 544 33.78 9.18 11.82
N ASP A 545 34.11 9.02 10.52
CA ASP A 545 35.49 9.04 10.04
C ASP A 545 36.21 10.31 10.54
N PRO A 546 37.28 10.19 11.36
CA PRO A 546 37.98 11.33 11.94
C PRO A 546 38.47 12.34 10.91
N VAL A 547 38.79 11.89 9.69
CA VAL A 547 39.27 12.74 8.60
C VAL A 547 38.16 13.70 8.16
N PHE A 548 36.95 13.19 7.98
CA PHE A 548 35.82 14.04 7.58
C PHE A 548 35.21 14.83 8.72
N LEU A 549 35.26 14.32 9.96
CA LEU A 549 34.85 15.07 11.13
C LEU A 549 35.74 16.29 11.37
N ALA A 550 37.00 16.26 10.93
CA ALA A 550 37.90 17.42 10.98
C ALA A 550 37.45 18.58 10.08
N ASP A 551 36.76 18.29 8.98
CA ASP A 551 36.20 19.28 8.06
C ASP A 551 34.84 19.82 8.53
N CYS A 552 34.26 19.26 9.59
CA CYS A 552 32.97 19.68 10.12
C CYS A 552 33.12 20.89 11.07
N ILE A 553 32.14 21.78 11.03
CA ILE A 553 32.04 22.90 11.96
C ILE A 553 31.01 22.61 13.06
N SER A 554 31.22 23.21 14.24
CA SER A 554 30.28 23.10 15.35
C SER A 554 28.97 23.83 15.06
N GLN A 555 27.90 23.48 15.78
CA GLN A 555 26.63 24.20 15.67
C GLN A 555 26.77 25.72 15.90
N ALA A 556 27.54 26.13 16.91
CA ALA A 556 27.75 27.55 17.20
C ALA A 556 28.57 28.28 16.13
N GLU A 557 29.43 27.57 15.40
CA GLU A 557 30.17 28.10 14.25
C GLU A 557 29.26 28.22 13.02
N TYR A 558 28.44 27.19 12.76
CA TYR A 558 27.42 27.21 11.71
C TYR A 558 26.46 28.39 11.88
N GLU A 559 25.90 28.57 13.08
CA GLU A 559 24.97 29.67 13.39
C GLU A 559 25.64 31.03 13.19
N ARG A 560 26.93 31.18 13.54
CA ARG A 560 27.71 32.40 13.28
C ARG A 560 27.92 32.66 11.79
N GLN A 561 28.25 31.63 11.01
CA GLN A 561 28.47 31.74 9.57
C GLN A 561 27.17 32.07 8.82
N VAL A 562 26.05 31.39 9.12
CA VAL A 562 24.75 31.69 8.53
C VAL A 562 24.25 33.09 8.89
N ALA A 563 24.44 33.53 10.14
CA ALA A 563 24.11 34.89 10.57
C ALA A 563 24.96 35.97 9.88
N SER A 564 26.21 35.64 9.52
CA SER A 564 27.06 36.55 8.75
C SER A 564 26.67 36.63 7.27
N SER A 565 26.20 35.53 6.68
CA SER A 565 25.73 35.45 5.29
C SER A 565 24.36 36.14 5.08
N THR A 566 23.48 36.12 6.09
CA THR A 566 22.17 36.80 6.04
C THR A 566 22.27 38.34 6.07
N ASN A 567 23.44 38.91 6.42
CA ASN A 567 23.70 40.35 6.35
C ASN A 567 24.25 40.82 4.99
N SER A 568 24.55 39.92 4.02
CA SER A 568 25.09 40.30 2.70
C SER A 568 24.22 39.94 1.50
N THR A 569 23.02 39.36 1.70
CA THR A 569 22.14 38.92 0.60
C THR A 569 20.69 39.32 0.82
N LYS A 570 20.42 40.62 0.69
CA LYS A 570 19.16 41.12 0.11
C LYS A 570 19.51 41.71 -1.25
N ASP A 571 19.68 40.85 -2.25
CA ASP A 571 19.64 41.15 -3.69
C ASP A 571 20.13 39.91 -4.44
N ASN A 572 19.20 39.00 -4.73
CA ASN A 572 19.19 38.03 -5.84
C ASN A 572 18.29 36.84 -5.47
N GLU A 573 16.99 37.05 -5.60
CA GLU A 573 16.11 35.95 -5.98
C GLU A 573 16.43 35.58 -7.43
N PRO A 574 16.72 34.31 -7.75
CA PRO A 574 16.70 33.88 -9.14
C PRO A 574 15.25 33.91 -9.63
N ALA A 575 15.03 34.58 -10.76
CA ALA A 575 13.74 34.63 -11.42
C ALA A 575 13.19 33.21 -11.66
N PRO A 576 11.86 32.98 -11.52
CA PRO A 576 11.27 31.71 -11.90
C PRO A 576 11.63 31.42 -13.35
N GLY A 577 12.00 30.16 -13.61
CA GLY A 577 12.33 29.68 -14.94
C GLY A 577 11.33 30.20 -15.97
N THR A 578 11.86 30.76 -17.05
CA THR A 578 11.08 31.30 -18.15
C THR A 578 10.18 30.19 -18.70
N GLU A 579 8.93 30.13 -18.22
CA GLU A 579 7.86 29.47 -18.98
C GLU A 579 7.87 30.15 -20.34
N VAL A 580 8.17 29.38 -21.38
CA VAL A 580 8.05 29.86 -22.75
C VAL A 580 6.57 30.20 -22.95
N MET A 581 6.22 31.48 -22.80
CA MET A 581 4.89 31.97 -23.08
C MET A 581 4.61 31.76 -24.57
N VAL A 582 3.87 30.70 -24.88
CA VAL A 582 3.41 30.42 -26.24
C VAL A 582 2.52 31.59 -26.67
N SER A 583 2.85 32.23 -27.80
CA SER A 583 2.13 33.42 -28.27
C SER A 583 0.66 33.12 -28.55
N VAL A 584 -0.20 34.15 -28.49
CA VAL A 584 -1.65 33.98 -28.73
C VAL A 584 -1.93 33.50 -30.15
N GLU A 585 -1.18 33.94 -31.17
CA GLU A 585 -1.32 33.37 -32.52
C GLU A 585 -0.96 31.88 -32.58
N GLN A 586 0.10 31.47 -31.88
CA GLN A 586 0.49 30.06 -31.85
C GLN A 586 -0.58 29.21 -31.14
N GLN A 587 -1.17 29.71 -30.05
CA GLN A 587 -2.28 29.02 -29.36
C GLN A 587 -3.51 28.86 -30.27
N TRP A 588 -3.81 29.84 -31.12
CA TRP A 588 -4.86 29.70 -32.13
C TRP A 588 -4.53 28.66 -33.20
N ALA A 589 -3.28 28.58 -33.64
CA ALA A 589 -2.84 27.55 -34.59
C ALA A 589 -2.95 26.15 -33.98
N ASP A 590 -2.53 25.98 -32.72
CA ASP A 590 -2.60 24.71 -32.01
C ASP A 590 -4.06 24.26 -31.79
N LEU A 591 -4.95 25.19 -31.42
CA LEU A 591 -6.38 24.91 -31.29
C LEU A 591 -7.01 24.49 -32.62
N ASN A 592 -6.63 25.14 -33.74
CA ASN A 592 -7.11 24.73 -35.06
C ASN A 592 -6.66 23.30 -35.41
N ARG A 593 -5.39 22.95 -35.16
CA ARG A 593 -4.89 21.58 -35.39
C ARG A 593 -5.60 20.55 -34.53
N ALA A 594 -5.84 20.86 -33.25
CA ALA A 594 -6.58 19.97 -32.35
C ALA A 594 -8.03 19.74 -32.84
N VAL A 595 -8.69 20.80 -33.29
CA VAL A 595 -10.04 20.73 -33.87
C VAL A 595 -10.06 19.90 -35.14
N ASP A 596 -9.09 20.07 -36.04
CA ASP A 596 -9.00 19.29 -37.27
C ASP A 596 -8.76 17.80 -36.99
N SER A 597 -7.96 17.48 -35.96
CA SER A 597 -7.76 16.11 -35.47
C SER A 597 -9.08 15.48 -34.96
N VAL A 598 -9.87 16.23 -34.18
CA VAL A 598 -11.19 15.78 -33.70
C VAL A 598 -12.17 15.59 -34.87
N LEU A 599 -12.14 16.48 -35.86
CA LEU A 599 -12.99 16.37 -37.06
C LEU A 599 -12.61 15.15 -37.92
N ALA A 600 -11.33 14.82 -38.04
CA ALA A 600 -10.87 13.60 -38.69
C ALA A 600 -11.37 12.35 -37.95
N LEU A 601 -11.35 12.37 -36.62
CA LEU A 601 -11.92 11.30 -35.79
C LEU A 601 -13.43 11.14 -36.02
N HIS A 602 -14.17 12.26 -36.08
CA HIS A 602 -15.60 12.26 -36.40
C HIS A 602 -15.89 11.62 -37.76
N ALA A 603 -15.13 11.96 -38.81
CA ALA A 603 -15.31 11.39 -40.14
C ALA A 603 -15.20 9.86 -40.14
N ARG A 604 -14.18 9.33 -39.46
CA ARG A 604 -13.97 7.88 -39.32
C ARG A 604 -15.09 7.20 -38.53
N LEU A 605 -15.56 7.82 -37.44
CA LEU A 605 -16.64 7.28 -36.62
C LEU A 605 -17.96 7.23 -37.40
N GLU A 606 -18.23 8.23 -38.24
CA GLU A 606 -19.40 8.26 -39.11
C GLU A 606 -19.38 7.11 -40.14
N GLN A 607 -18.25 6.91 -40.84
CA GLN A 607 -18.07 5.78 -41.77
C GLN A 607 -18.31 4.43 -41.08
N LYS A 608 -17.72 4.23 -39.89
CA LYS A 608 -17.90 2.99 -39.12
C LYS A 608 -19.34 2.83 -38.63
N ARG A 609 -20.01 3.91 -38.19
CA ARG A 609 -21.42 3.87 -37.74
C ARG A 609 -22.33 3.32 -38.82
N PHE A 610 -22.22 3.81 -40.05
CA PHE A 610 -23.07 3.38 -41.16
C PHE A 610 -22.83 1.91 -41.52
N ALA A 611 -21.56 1.48 -41.58
CA ALA A 611 -21.22 0.08 -41.83
C ALA A 611 -21.80 -0.87 -40.76
N VAL A 612 -21.63 -0.53 -39.48
CA VAL A 612 -22.14 -1.32 -38.35
C VAL A 612 -23.67 -1.36 -38.34
N THR A 613 -24.31 -0.24 -38.62
CA THR A 613 -25.79 -0.16 -38.60
C THR A 613 -26.41 -0.96 -39.74
N LEU A 614 -25.84 -0.88 -40.96
CA LEU A 614 -26.27 -1.73 -42.07
C LEU A 614 -26.03 -3.22 -41.75
N THR A 615 -24.88 -3.54 -41.18
CA THR A 615 -24.57 -4.92 -40.75
C THR A 615 -25.60 -5.45 -39.75
N LEU A 616 -25.99 -4.68 -38.75
CA LEU A 616 -27.01 -5.08 -37.77
C LEU A 616 -28.41 -5.19 -38.40
N ASN A 617 -28.72 -4.39 -39.43
CA ASN A 617 -29.96 -4.52 -40.19
C ASN A 617 -30.00 -5.84 -40.99
N GLN A 618 -28.85 -6.28 -41.52
CA GLN A 618 -28.71 -7.48 -42.34
C GLN A 618 -28.59 -8.76 -41.48
N MET A 619 -27.75 -8.72 -40.44
CA MET A 619 -27.35 -9.89 -39.63
C MET A 619 -28.11 -10.03 -38.31
N GLY A 620 -28.84 -8.97 -37.88
CA GLY A 620 -29.56 -8.94 -36.61
C GLY A 620 -28.74 -8.43 -35.42
N GLN A 621 -29.43 -8.14 -34.31
CA GLN A 621 -28.86 -7.49 -33.11
C GLN A 621 -27.85 -8.34 -32.33
N SER A 622 -27.95 -9.67 -32.43
CA SER A 622 -27.05 -10.61 -31.77
C SER A 622 -25.74 -10.86 -32.53
N PHE A 623 -25.55 -10.22 -33.69
CA PHE A 623 -24.40 -10.45 -34.55
C PHE A 623 -23.06 -10.14 -33.85
N ARG A 624 -22.10 -11.05 -34.02
CA ARG A 624 -20.75 -10.99 -33.47
C ARG A 624 -19.75 -11.32 -34.56
N PHE A 625 -18.66 -10.58 -34.58
CA PHE A 625 -17.52 -10.86 -35.44
C PHE A 625 -16.24 -10.48 -34.69
N ASP A 626 -15.25 -11.36 -34.76
CA ASP A 626 -13.93 -11.18 -34.13
C ASP A 626 -14.00 -10.80 -32.63
N GLY A 627 -14.83 -11.52 -31.86
CA GLY A 627 -15.03 -11.28 -30.44
C GLY A 627 -15.87 -10.04 -30.08
N VAL A 628 -16.24 -9.20 -31.05
CA VAL A 628 -16.99 -7.95 -30.82
C VAL A 628 -18.47 -8.11 -31.14
N ARG A 629 -19.33 -7.70 -30.20
CA ARG A 629 -20.77 -7.53 -30.44
C ARG A 629 -21.02 -6.23 -31.20
N TYR A 630 -21.59 -6.32 -32.41
CA TYR A 630 -21.80 -5.13 -33.25
C TYR A 630 -22.82 -4.15 -32.63
N GLN A 631 -23.79 -4.64 -31.85
CA GLN A 631 -24.71 -3.80 -31.08
C GLN A 631 -23.96 -2.95 -30.03
N GLU A 632 -22.96 -3.53 -29.37
CA GLU A 632 -22.13 -2.82 -28.40
C GLU A 632 -21.26 -1.78 -29.09
N LEU A 633 -20.67 -2.13 -30.24
CA LEU A 633 -19.91 -1.22 -31.09
C LEU A 633 -20.76 -0.02 -31.56
N GLN A 634 -21.99 -0.27 -32.04
CA GLN A 634 -22.93 0.78 -32.44
C GLN A 634 -23.22 1.77 -31.30
N ARG A 635 -23.46 1.25 -30.09
CA ARG A 635 -23.71 2.07 -28.90
C ARG A 635 -22.50 2.93 -28.55
N VAL A 636 -21.29 2.37 -28.55
CA VAL A 636 -20.07 3.11 -28.21
C VAL A 636 -19.79 4.21 -29.23
N ILE A 637 -19.89 3.90 -30.54
CA ILE A 637 -19.71 4.88 -31.61
C ILE A 637 -20.73 6.03 -31.47
N SER A 638 -21.98 5.70 -31.14
CA SER A 638 -23.04 6.71 -30.94
C SER A 638 -22.70 7.67 -29.79
N ASN A 639 -22.21 7.14 -28.67
CA ASN A 639 -21.77 7.95 -27.53
C ASN A 639 -20.55 8.82 -27.89
N GLN A 640 -19.59 8.28 -28.64
CA GLN A 640 -18.40 9.02 -29.08
C GLN A 640 -18.76 10.18 -30.04
N LEU A 641 -19.67 9.94 -30.98
CA LEU A 641 -20.19 10.99 -31.87
C LEU A 641 -20.97 12.06 -31.08
N GLN A 642 -21.71 11.67 -30.04
CA GLN A 642 -22.39 12.63 -29.17
C GLN A 642 -21.41 13.48 -28.37
N ALA A 643 -20.33 12.90 -27.85
CA ALA A 643 -19.28 13.64 -27.14
C ALA A 643 -18.62 14.70 -28.03
N ILE A 644 -18.32 14.34 -29.30
CA ILE A 644 -17.80 15.29 -30.28
C ILE A 644 -18.81 16.41 -30.55
N GLN A 645 -20.10 16.10 -30.70
CA GLN A 645 -21.14 17.12 -30.89
C GLN A 645 -21.24 18.08 -29.69
N LEU A 646 -21.10 17.57 -28.47
CA LEU A 646 -21.14 18.38 -27.25
C LEU A 646 -19.95 19.34 -27.15
N LEU A 647 -18.76 18.91 -27.61
CA LEU A 647 -17.57 19.78 -27.67
C LEU A 647 -17.81 21.03 -28.54
N PHE A 648 -18.57 20.88 -29.62
CA PHE A 648 -18.93 21.98 -30.53
C PHE A 648 -20.30 22.59 -30.23
N ALA A 649 -20.97 22.22 -29.13
CA ALA A 649 -22.29 22.78 -28.79
C ALA A 649 -22.23 24.26 -28.38
N LYS A 650 -21.13 24.67 -27.73
CA LYS A 650 -20.83 26.07 -27.40
C LYS A 650 -19.46 26.47 -27.95
N PRO A 651 -19.27 27.69 -28.47
CA PRO A 651 -17.98 28.15 -28.98
C PRO A 651 -16.84 28.00 -27.98
N GLU A 652 -17.11 28.17 -26.68
CA GLU A 652 -16.10 28.15 -25.63
C GLU A 652 -15.66 26.72 -25.26
N SER A 653 -16.49 25.71 -25.55
CA SER A 653 -16.19 24.31 -25.20
C SER A 653 -14.98 23.77 -25.95
N THR A 654 -14.64 24.29 -27.13
CA THR A 654 -13.45 23.88 -27.89
C THR A 654 -12.15 24.28 -27.21
N LEU A 655 -12.17 25.28 -26.31
CA LEU A 655 -10.98 25.69 -25.56
C LEU A 655 -10.49 24.60 -24.59
N ALA A 656 -11.35 23.64 -24.23
CA ALA A 656 -10.93 22.48 -23.45
C ALA A 656 -9.82 21.67 -24.14
N LEU A 657 -9.66 21.78 -25.46
CA LEU A 657 -8.59 21.14 -26.22
C LEU A 657 -7.21 21.79 -26.01
N LEU A 658 -7.15 22.97 -25.39
CA LEU A 658 -5.89 23.61 -24.98
C LEU A 658 -5.59 23.34 -23.50
N PRO A 659 -4.31 23.36 -23.09
CA PRO A 659 -3.94 23.35 -21.68
C PRO A 659 -4.63 24.47 -20.88
N SER A 660 -4.94 24.21 -19.62
CA SER A 660 -5.54 25.22 -18.72
C SER A 660 -4.61 26.42 -18.45
N THR A 661 -3.31 26.24 -18.71
CA THR A 661 -2.26 27.26 -18.65
C THR A 661 -2.25 28.19 -19.88
N ALA A 662 -2.93 27.83 -20.98
CA ALA A 662 -3.00 28.66 -22.18
C ALA A 662 -3.67 30.01 -21.89
N SER A 663 -3.03 31.12 -22.26
CA SER A 663 -3.59 32.46 -22.03
C SER A 663 -4.91 32.69 -22.77
N LEU A 664 -5.14 31.99 -23.89
CA LEU A 664 -6.39 31.99 -24.65
C LEU A 664 -7.59 31.42 -23.87
N CYS A 665 -7.35 30.59 -22.85
CA CYS A 665 -8.39 30.09 -21.96
C CYS A 665 -8.91 31.19 -21.01
N ARG A 666 -8.04 32.15 -20.64
CA ARG A 666 -8.33 33.23 -19.67
C ARG A 666 -8.65 34.58 -20.33
N ALA A 667 -8.26 34.80 -21.58
CA ALA A 667 -8.47 36.06 -22.28
C ALA A 667 -9.96 36.31 -22.63
N PHE A 668 -10.49 37.51 -22.42
CA PHE A 668 -11.86 37.88 -22.84
C PHE A 668 -11.83 39.02 -23.85
N GLY A 669 -12.58 38.91 -24.95
CA GLY A 669 -12.61 39.94 -25.99
C GLY A 669 -13.49 39.58 -27.19
N ARG A 670 -13.98 40.61 -27.89
CA ARG A 670 -14.88 40.45 -29.06
C ARG A 670 -14.26 39.60 -30.17
N GLU A 671 -12.97 39.79 -30.44
CA GLU A 671 -12.24 39.05 -31.47
C GLU A 671 -12.16 37.54 -31.17
N ARG A 672 -11.87 37.18 -29.91
CA ARG A 672 -11.84 35.77 -29.46
C ARG A 672 -13.20 35.11 -29.69
N THR A 673 -14.27 35.74 -29.23
CA THR A 673 -15.63 35.22 -29.38
C THR A 673 -16.00 35.04 -30.86
N GLN A 674 -15.60 35.98 -31.72
CA GLN A 674 -15.85 35.87 -33.16
C GLN A 674 -15.08 34.71 -33.79
N ARG A 675 -13.79 34.52 -33.47
CA ARG A 675 -12.98 33.41 -33.97
C ARG A 675 -13.48 32.04 -33.49
N LEU A 676 -13.89 31.91 -32.22
CA LEU A 676 -14.50 30.67 -31.71
C LEU A 676 -15.82 30.34 -32.42
N ARG A 677 -16.66 31.33 -32.71
CA ARG A 677 -17.90 31.13 -33.48
C ARG A 677 -17.62 30.66 -34.91
N LEU A 678 -16.63 31.25 -35.58
CA LEU A 678 -16.22 30.81 -36.92
C LEU A 678 -15.73 29.36 -36.90
N LEU A 679 -14.94 29.00 -35.89
CA LEU A 679 -14.45 27.63 -35.71
C LEU A 679 -15.62 26.66 -35.45
N GLN A 680 -16.58 27.02 -34.62
CA GLN A 680 -17.80 26.24 -34.38
C GLN A 680 -18.62 26.05 -35.67
N GLN A 681 -18.80 27.10 -36.47
CA GLN A 681 -19.51 27.04 -37.76
C GLN A 681 -18.79 26.13 -38.75
N ARG A 682 -17.45 26.24 -38.86
CA ARG A 682 -16.61 25.37 -39.69
C ARG A 682 -16.76 23.90 -39.29
N ALA A 683 -16.63 23.62 -38.00
CA ALA A 683 -16.77 22.27 -37.46
C ALA A 683 -18.18 21.70 -37.71
N GLY A 684 -19.23 22.50 -37.52
CA GLY A 684 -20.62 22.13 -37.82
C GLY A 684 -20.83 21.73 -39.29
N ALA A 685 -20.32 22.54 -40.22
CA ALA A 685 -20.40 22.25 -41.65
C ALA A 685 -19.60 20.98 -42.03
N ALA A 686 -18.40 20.82 -41.47
CA ALA A 686 -17.57 19.63 -41.69
C ALA A 686 -18.26 18.35 -41.19
N MET A 687 -18.81 18.37 -39.96
CA MET A 687 -19.54 17.22 -39.40
C MET A 687 -20.76 16.82 -40.24
N GLN A 688 -21.47 17.79 -40.81
CA GLN A 688 -22.56 17.51 -41.75
C GLN A 688 -22.03 16.85 -43.03
N GLY A 689 -20.97 17.41 -43.63
CA GLY A 689 -20.34 16.85 -44.82
C GLY A 689 -19.79 15.43 -44.60
N HIS A 690 -19.25 15.13 -43.42
CA HIS A 690 -18.76 13.79 -43.06
C HIS A 690 -19.87 12.73 -43.12
N ARG A 691 -21.11 13.06 -42.70
CA ARG A 691 -22.26 12.14 -42.77
C ARG A 691 -22.64 11.83 -44.20
N GLU A 692 -22.74 12.87 -45.04
CA GLU A 692 -23.08 12.73 -46.46
C GLU A 692 -21.99 11.98 -47.23
N ALA A 693 -20.72 12.23 -46.92
CA ALA A 693 -19.59 11.50 -47.49
C ALA A 693 -19.57 10.03 -47.05
N ALA A 694 -19.82 9.74 -45.77
CA ALA A 694 -19.86 8.38 -45.25
C ALA A 694 -21.00 7.55 -45.86
N LEU A 695 -22.17 8.17 -46.07
CA LEU A 695 -23.31 7.49 -46.70
C LEU A 695 -23.06 7.19 -48.18
N ARG A 696 -22.45 8.13 -48.93
CA ARG A 696 -22.02 7.90 -50.32
C ARG A 696 -20.98 6.78 -50.43
N ALA A 697 -19.97 6.80 -49.57
CA ALA A 697 -18.94 5.76 -49.55
C ALA A 697 -19.52 4.38 -49.21
N LEU A 698 -20.56 4.32 -48.36
CA LEU A 698 -21.27 3.08 -48.08
C LEU A 698 -22.05 2.59 -49.31
N ASP A 699 -22.73 3.48 -50.03
CA ASP A 699 -23.48 3.13 -51.25
C ASP A 699 -22.57 2.53 -52.34
N GLU A 700 -21.42 3.16 -52.59
CA GLU A 700 -20.39 2.66 -53.50
C GLU A 700 -19.89 1.26 -53.08
N ALA A 701 -19.59 1.07 -51.78
CA ALA A 701 -19.10 -0.20 -51.25
C ALA A 701 -20.15 -1.32 -51.33
N VAL A 702 -21.43 -1.01 -51.09
CA VAL A 702 -22.54 -1.96 -51.21
C VAL A 702 -22.79 -2.33 -52.67
N CYS A 703 -22.72 -1.37 -53.61
CA CYS A 703 -22.85 -1.63 -55.03
C CYS A 703 -21.75 -2.58 -55.55
N LEU A 704 -20.50 -2.36 -55.13
CA LEU A 704 -19.38 -3.25 -55.45
C LEU A 704 -19.60 -4.66 -54.90
N ALA A 705 -19.90 -4.79 -53.61
CA ALA A 705 -20.13 -6.08 -52.96
C ALA A 705 -21.27 -6.88 -53.63
N GLN A 706 -22.34 -6.21 -54.08
CA GLN A 706 -23.44 -6.86 -54.79
C GLN A 706 -23.04 -7.41 -56.16
N SER A 707 -22.13 -6.74 -56.87
CA SER A 707 -21.61 -7.23 -58.16
C SER A 707 -20.76 -8.50 -57.98
N GLU A 708 -20.08 -8.63 -56.83
CA GLU A 708 -19.21 -9.76 -56.50
C GLU A 708 -19.97 -10.96 -55.90
N MET A 709 -21.14 -10.74 -55.29
CA MET A 709 -22.01 -11.81 -54.74
C MET A 709 -22.44 -12.87 -55.78
N GLY A 710 -22.33 -12.58 -57.08
CA GLY A 710 -22.57 -13.57 -58.15
C GLY A 710 -21.51 -14.66 -58.27
N GLN A 711 -20.38 -14.59 -57.53
CA GLN A 711 -19.22 -15.48 -57.71
C GLN A 711 -18.86 -16.37 -56.50
N GLY A 712 -19.57 -16.32 -55.37
CA GLY A 712 -19.27 -17.19 -54.21
C GLY A 712 -19.74 -16.69 -52.84
N PRO A 713 -19.48 -17.44 -51.75
CA PRO A 713 -20.22 -17.33 -50.50
C PRO A 713 -19.56 -16.44 -49.43
N THR A 714 -19.38 -15.15 -49.68
CA THR A 714 -19.12 -14.17 -48.58
C THR A 714 -19.43 -12.72 -49.00
N PRO A 715 -20.56 -12.11 -48.58
CA PRO A 715 -20.82 -10.71 -48.88
C PRO A 715 -20.38 -9.84 -47.70
N PHE A 716 -19.09 -9.53 -47.65
CA PHE A 716 -18.59 -8.44 -46.83
C PHE A 716 -18.23 -7.26 -47.72
N PHE A 717 -18.24 -6.06 -47.16
CA PHE A 717 -17.78 -4.84 -47.84
C PHE A 717 -16.84 -4.08 -46.92
N MET A 718 -15.94 -3.31 -47.54
CA MET A 718 -15.01 -2.44 -46.83
C MET A 718 -15.37 -0.98 -47.09
N VAL A 719 -15.54 -0.20 -46.04
CA VAL A 719 -15.77 1.25 -46.14
C VAL A 719 -14.98 1.98 -45.06
N GLY A 720 -14.17 2.97 -45.46
CA GLY A 720 -13.45 3.81 -44.51
C GLY A 720 -12.49 3.06 -43.57
N GLY A 721 -11.93 1.94 -44.01
CA GLY A 721 -11.08 1.06 -43.19
C GLY A 721 -11.87 0.13 -42.23
N GLY A 722 -13.20 0.08 -42.32
CA GLY A 722 -14.04 -0.83 -41.53
C GLY A 722 -14.77 -1.87 -42.38
N MET A 723 -14.90 -3.08 -41.84
CA MET A 723 -15.66 -4.18 -42.44
C MET A 723 -17.15 -4.12 -42.08
N GLY A 724 -18.02 -4.45 -43.02
CA GLY A 724 -19.44 -4.69 -42.82
C GLY A 724 -19.93 -5.92 -43.58
N PHE A 725 -21.10 -6.43 -43.23
CA PHE A 725 -21.67 -7.67 -43.79
C PHE A 725 -23.05 -7.43 -44.39
N ILE A 726 -23.33 -8.11 -45.50
CA ILE A 726 -24.60 -8.05 -46.25
C ILE A 726 -25.07 -9.49 -46.46
N VAL A 727 -26.39 -9.71 -46.43
CA VAL A 727 -26.99 -11.01 -46.78
C VAL A 727 -27.85 -10.86 -48.02
N GLU A 728 -28.64 -9.78 -48.10
CA GLU A 728 -29.59 -9.54 -49.17
C GLU A 728 -29.36 -8.17 -49.80
N GLY A 729 -28.87 -8.15 -51.05
CA GLY A 729 -28.57 -6.90 -51.75
C GLY A 729 -29.78 -5.97 -51.90
N ALA A 730 -30.96 -6.50 -52.22
CA ALA A 730 -32.19 -5.71 -52.35
C ALA A 730 -32.55 -5.00 -51.03
N LYS A 731 -32.55 -5.74 -49.91
CA LYS A 731 -32.83 -5.20 -48.57
C LYS A 731 -31.79 -4.17 -48.12
N ALA A 732 -30.53 -4.35 -48.50
CA ALA A 732 -29.48 -3.37 -48.23
C ALA A 732 -29.71 -2.06 -48.98
N ARG A 733 -30.18 -2.11 -50.25
CA ARG A 733 -30.55 -0.92 -51.03
C ARG A 733 -31.76 -0.20 -50.44
N ASP A 734 -32.81 -0.93 -50.06
CA ASP A 734 -34.00 -0.34 -49.42
C ASP A 734 -33.62 0.40 -48.12
N TYR A 735 -32.69 -0.16 -47.36
CA TYR A 735 -32.15 0.47 -46.15
C TYR A 735 -31.34 1.74 -46.46
N LEU A 736 -30.49 1.72 -47.50
CA LEU A 736 -29.74 2.89 -47.93
C LEU A 736 -30.65 4.02 -48.43
N ASP A 737 -31.67 3.69 -49.23
CA ASP A 737 -32.68 4.64 -49.70
C ASP A 737 -33.41 5.30 -48.54
N LEU A 738 -33.77 4.52 -47.50
CA LEU A 738 -34.36 5.03 -46.28
C LEU A 738 -33.41 5.99 -45.56
N MET A 739 -32.12 5.64 -45.43
CA MET A 739 -31.11 6.51 -44.80
C MET A 739 -30.89 7.80 -45.60
N HIS A 740 -30.85 7.73 -46.93
CA HIS A 740 -30.79 8.91 -47.80
C HIS A 740 -32.01 9.81 -47.60
N ARG A 741 -33.22 9.26 -47.53
CA ARG A 741 -34.44 10.03 -47.24
C ARG A 741 -34.34 10.70 -45.86
N LEU A 742 -34.01 9.94 -44.81
CA LEU A 742 -33.88 10.46 -43.44
C LEU A 742 -32.83 11.58 -43.33
N HIS A 743 -31.71 11.47 -44.06
CA HIS A 743 -30.67 12.50 -44.06
C HIS A 743 -30.94 13.67 -45.02
N SER A 744 -31.80 13.48 -46.03
CA SER A 744 -32.25 14.56 -46.94
C SER A 744 -33.27 15.50 -46.30
N PHE A 745 -33.97 15.06 -45.24
CA PHE A 745 -34.80 15.95 -44.42
C PHE A 745 -33.91 16.93 -43.65
N LYS A 746 -33.61 18.08 -44.26
CA LYS A 746 -33.17 19.27 -43.51
C LYS A 746 -34.18 19.48 -42.39
N ARG A 747 -33.71 19.58 -41.13
CA ARG A 747 -34.54 19.97 -39.98
C ARG A 747 -35.54 21.04 -40.45
N LEU A 748 -36.84 20.73 -40.41
CA LEU A 748 -37.87 21.74 -40.45
C LEU A 748 -37.44 22.85 -39.49
N ALA A 749 -37.40 24.09 -39.98
CA ALA A 749 -37.16 25.24 -39.12
C ALA A 749 -38.13 25.10 -37.94
N ARG A 750 -37.61 25.13 -36.70
CA ARG A 750 -38.47 25.28 -35.53
C ARG A 750 -39.35 26.51 -35.82
N ALA A 751 -40.64 26.30 -36.01
CA ALA A 751 -41.61 27.37 -35.98
C ALA A 751 -41.43 28.10 -34.64
N SER A 752 -41.41 29.43 -34.73
CA SER A 752 -41.27 30.45 -33.68
C SER A 752 -41.61 30.01 -32.27
#